data_AF-A0A2M6WQ69-F1
#
_entry.id   AF-A0A2M6WQ69-F1
#
_cell.length_a   1.000
_cell.length_b   1.000
_cell.length_c   1.000
_cell.angle_alpha   90.00
_cell.angle_beta   90.00
_cell.angle_gamma   90.00
#
_symmetry.space_group_name_H-M   'P 1'
#
loop_
_entity.id
_entity.type
_entity.pdbx_description
1 polymer ?
#
loop_
_entity_poly.entity_id
_entity_poly.type
_entity_poly.pdbx_seq_one_letter_code
_entity_poly.pdbx_strand_id
1 'polypeptide(L)'
;MSKNKTLQILEGSHAIALTIKNIAPAVISAYPITPQTHIVEDLAKFKAEGLANYEYVRAESEFAAASIILGASASGVRTYSATSSQGLLLMTEVVFNMAGLRLPIVMTCANRAVSAPINIWCFRDDTKILMADLSYKNINKIKIGDSVLGKDRAGNLVYTKVTKLFSRYTDDLVRLKTTETEIYCTPEHKFYYHSGHNHWTKAENLKGKKLHNFGYPDKINDNFKKGWLTGVADGDGSFYHQENRYYFRLKCKDQEMAETFTNWANHFKYPLRNVDYLKNDGYFISILTNTEKTKHLKKFLTRKHNPDFARGYLAGIYDAEGSGPFKVKQAVIYNNNLEIIKAVESYLELIKIKFKTYIDTRRGGQHKNDNYHVKINNVPEFFIKCPPRISRKRDNLLRMTLKSVKSRSGVLEITPVEVKTKVYNIETTANNYIANGFLVHNCDHQDVMVIRDSGWILLFAENHQEAISQHIMAYKIAEATKIPVMVNVDGYIITHSYEPAWIPDKATIQKYLGKYQPAIGTYLNPKKPITIGAFAPPDHYMEIRQELHEDLVASQKVINAEYFNYQKMFETETKKNKLEDNGLLEYSGPQKPQAILVTMGSVLGTIRTVIKENNLEKKIGILKIRTYRPFPKEAIAKVILRTTKIAVIEKALSLGQEGPLTSDIKSLLSDKKSKVNVQNYIVGLGGRDISRGVIKKIINDTMKAVQKPQSKFINN
;
A
#
# COMPACT_ATOMS: atom_id res chain seq x y z
N MET A 1 -14.51 34.24 -4.46
CA MET A 1 -14.84 32.93 -3.87
C MET A 1 -14.77 31.92 -5.00
N SER A 2 -13.80 30.99 -5.00
CA SER A 2 -13.57 30.10 -6.15
C SER A 2 -14.71 29.09 -6.26
N LYS A 3 -15.54 29.25 -7.30
CA LYS A 3 -16.75 28.44 -7.51
C LYS A 3 -16.51 27.05 -8.11
N ASN A 4 -15.26 26.64 -8.39
CA ASN A 4 -14.97 25.29 -8.87
C ASN A 4 -13.73 24.73 -8.16
N LYS A 5 -13.94 23.83 -7.19
CA LYS A 5 -12.89 22.99 -6.63
C LYS A 5 -12.59 21.85 -7.61
N THR A 6 -11.49 21.95 -8.35
CA THR A 6 -11.04 20.86 -9.22
C THR A 6 -10.29 19.84 -8.38
N LEU A 7 -10.90 18.66 -8.21
CA LEU A 7 -10.21 17.50 -7.63
C LEU A 7 -9.18 16.97 -8.63
N GLN A 8 -7.98 16.67 -8.14
CA GLN A 8 -6.90 16.08 -8.92
C GLN A 8 -6.52 14.74 -8.27
N ILE A 9 -6.27 13.71 -9.09
CA ILE A 9 -5.74 12.44 -8.59
C ILE A 9 -4.23 12.62 -8.42
N LEU A 10 -3.78 12.71 -7.17
CA LEU A 10 -2.38 13.01 -6.85
C LEU A 10 -1.82 11.97 -5.88
N GLU A 11 -0.52 11.75 -5.96
CA GLU A 11 0.21 11.05 -4.91
C GLU A 11 0.25 11.94 -3.66
N GLY A 12 0.07 11.36 -2.46
CA GLY A 12 -0.01 12.17 -1.24
C GLY A 12 1.25 12.98 -0.94
N SER A 13 2.45 12.44 -1.18
CA SER A 13 3.71 13.21 -1.05
C SER A 13 3.75 14.42 -1.98
N HIS A 14 3.34 14.23 -3.24
CA HIS A 14 3.28 15.31 -4.21
C HIS A 14 2.24 16.38 -3.81
N ALA A 15 1.09 15.94 -3.27
CA ALA A 15 0.07 16.83 -2.77
C ALA A 15 0.58 17.68 -1.59
N ILE A 16 1.36 17.08 -0.68
CA ILE A 16 2.03 17.81 0.40
C ILE A 16 3.05 18.80 -0.17
N ALA A 17 3.93 18.37 -1.10
CA ALA A 17 4.93 19.23 -1.70
C ALA A 17 4.32 20.45 -2.43
N LEU A 18 3.26 20.25 -3.21
CA LEU A 18 2.50 21.33 -3.85
C LEU A 18 1.87 22.29 -2.83
N THR A 19 1.35 21.75 -1.73
CA THR A 19 0.78 22.55 -0.64
C THR A 19 1.84 23.42 0.01
N ILE A 20 3.00 22.84 0.36
CA ILE A 20 4.14 23.58 0.94
C ILE A 20 4.70 24.62 -0.04
N LYS A 21 4.80 24.29 -1.33
CA LYS A 21 5.15 25.24 -2.39
C LYS A 21 4.21 26.44 -2.39
N ASN A 22 2.89 26.21 -2.29
CA ASN A 22 1.89 27.26 -2.30
C ASN A 22 1.84 28.05 -0.98
N ILE A 23 2.23 27.44 0.15
CA ILE A 23 2.46 28.15 1.42
C ILE A 23 3.65 29.10 1.31
N ALA A 24 4.68 28.71 0.56
CA ALA A 24 5.90 29.47 0.33
C ALA A 24 6.61 29.89 1.63
N PRO A 25 7.14 28.95 2.43
CA PRO A 25 8.05 29.28 3.52
C PRO A 25 9.29 30.03 2.98
N ALA A 26 10.11 30.62 3.85
CA ALA A 26 11.34 31.27 3.43
C ALA A 26 12.49 30.26 3.27
N VAL A 27 12.58 29.28 4.19
CA VAL A 27 13.64 28.27 4.20
C VAL A 27 13.04 26.88 4.32
N ILE A 28 13.49 25.98 3.46
CA ILE A 28 13.25 24.54 3.54
C ILE A 28 14.61 23.87 3.73
N SER A 29 14.74 22.99 4.71
CA SER A 29 15.91 22.12 4.81
C SER A 29 15.48 20.68 4.96
N ALA A 30 16.21 19.79 4.30
CA ALA A 30 15.88 18.38 4.32
C ALA A 30 17.13 17.52 4.13
N TYR A 31 17.09 16.35 4.77
CA TYR A 31 17.91 15.20 4.45
C TYR A 31 16.99 14.09 3.93
N PRO A 32 17.26 13.48 2.76
CA PRO A 32 16.37 12.47 2.22
C PRO A 32 16.29 11.22 3.11
N ILE A 33 15.09 10.90 3.59
CA ILE A 33 14.77 9.64 4.27
C ILE A 33 13.43 9.10 3.77
N THR A 34 13.28 7.78 3.72
CA THR A 34 12.04 7.14 3.24
C THR A 34 11.05 6.99 4.41
N PRO A 35 9.72 7.19 4.19
CA PRO A 35 9.03 7.52 2.93
C PRO A 35 8.77 9.01 2.67
N GLN A 36 9.38 9.94 3.40
CA GLN A 36 9.20 11.37 3.10
C GLN A 36 9.84 11.79 1.76
N THR A 37 10.84 11.06 1.27
CA THR A 37 11.71 11.40 0.11
C THR A 37 11.03 12.15 -1.04
N HIS A 38 9.87 11.71 -1.53
CA HIS A 38 9.18 12.37 -2.65
C HIS A 38 8.78 13.83 -2.33
N ILE A 39 8.43 14.13 -1.08
CA ILE A 39 8.08 15.48 -0.62
C ILE A 39 9.27 16.42 -0.85
N VAL A 40 10.45 16.03 -0.38
CA VAL A 40 11.65 16.88 -0.42
C VAL A 40 12.28 16.92 -1.81
N GLU A 41 12.17 15.83 -2.60
CA GLU A 41 12.57 15.80 -4.00
C GLU A 41 11.72 16.77 -4.85
N ASP A 42 10.39 16.74 -4.70
CA ASP A 42 9.50 17.65 -5.43
C ASP A 42 9.74 19.11 -5.03
N LEU A 43 9.99 19.40 -3.75
CA LEU A 43 10.35 20.74 -3.29
C LEU A 43 11.69 21.21 -3.87
N ALA A 44 12.71 20.36 -3.85
CA ALA A 44 13.99 20.66 -4.49
C ALA A 44 13.81 20.95 -6.00
N LYS A 45 12.98 20.14 -6.67
CA LYS A 45 12.65 20.29 -8.09
C LYS A 45 11.92 21.61 -8.37
N PHE A 46 10.91 21.97 -7.59
CA PHE A 46 10.19 23.23 -7.76
C PHE A 46 11.10 24.46 -7.60
N LYS A 47 12.09 24.42 -6.69
CA LYS A 47 13.11 25.48 -6.58
C LYS A 47 14.02 25.49 -7.80
N ALA A 48 14.53 24.33 -8.23
CA ALA A 48 15.43 24.23 -9.38
C ALA A 48 14.78 24.71 -10.69
N GLU A 49 13.48 24.50 -10.85
CA GLU A 49 12.70 24.94 -12.01
C GLU A 49 12.21 26.40 -11.91
N GLY A 50 12.57 27.15 -10.87
CA GLY A 50 12.12 28.53 -10.67
C GLY A 50 10.63 28.67 -10.34
N LEU A 51 9.96 27.57 -9.96
CA LEU A 51 8.55 27.53 -9.61
C LEU A 51 8.28 27.90 -8.15
N ALA A 52 9.33 28.06 -7.34
CA ALA A 52 9.24 28.43 -5.93
C ALA A 52 10.39 29.35 -5.50
N ASN A 53 10.10 30.25 -4.54
CA ASN A 53 11.03 31.31 -4.12
C ASN A 53 11.63 31.09 -2.73
N TYR A 54 11.41 29.93 -2.09
CA TYR A 54 12.09 29.59 -0.84
C TYR A 54 13.57 29.28 -1.08
N GLU A 55 14.40 29.43 -0.06
CA GLU A 55 15.73 28.83 -0.04
C GLU A 55 15.62 27.34 0.33
N TYR A 56 16.25 26.48 -0.47
CA TYR A 56 16.25 25.04 -0.26
C TYR A 56 17.67 24.58 0.11
N VAL A 57 17.85 24.18 1.37
CA VAL A 57 19.16 23.78 1.91
C VAL A 57 19.24 22.26 2.05
N ARG A 58 20.12 21.65 1.25
CA ARG A 58 20.45 20.22 1.34
C ARG A 58 21.36 20.02 2.55
N ALA A 59 20.85 19.38 3.60
CA ALA A 59 21.63 19.07 4.78
C ALA A 59 22.44 17.78 4.60
N GLU A 60 23.51 17.63 5.38
CA GLU A 60 24.36 16.44 5.45
C GLU A 60 23.81 15.36 6.41
N SER A 61 22.87 15.71 7.27
CA SER A 61 22.18 14.79 8.18
C SER A 61 20.79 15.32 8.58
N GLU A 62 19.98 14.46 9.19
CA GLU A 62 18.67 14.85 9.75
C GLU A 62 18.84 15.83 10.92
N PHE A 63 19.87 15.65 11.77
CA PHE A 63 20.23 16.61 12.81
C PHE A 63 20.55 18.00 12.22
N ALA A 64 21.32 18.05 11.13
CA ALA A 64 21.66 19.29 10.44
C ALA A 64 20.43 19.92 9.79
N ALA A 65 19.56 19.12 9.15
CA ALA A 65 18.31 19.62 8.55
C ALA A 65 17.43 20.32 9.60
N ALA A 66 17.27 19.71 10.78
CA ALA A 66 16.55 20.31 11.89
C ALA A 66 17.27 21.58 12.40
N SER A 67 18.59 21.56 12.53
CA SER A 67 19.36 22.71 13.04
C SER A 67 19.27 23.93 12.11
N ILE A 68 19.26 23.70 10.79
CA ILE A 68 19.11 24.76 9.79
C ILE A 68 17.74 25.44 9.89
N ILE A 69 16.65 24.66 9.97
CA ILE A 69 15.30 25.25 10.10
C ILE A 69 15.08 25.91 11.47
N LEU A 70 15.77 25.44 12.53
CA LEU A 70 15.80 26.10 13.84
C LEU A 70 16.41 27.50 13.71
N GLY A 71 17.63 27.59 13.18
CA GLY A 71 18.33 28.87 13.02
C GLY A 71 17.58 29.83 12.08
N ALA A 72 17.04 29.32 10.98
CA ALA A 72 16.21 30.12 10.09
C ALA A 72 14.93 30.62 10.78
N SER A 73 14.20 29.78 11.53
CA SER A 73 13.02 30.22 12.25
C SER A 73 13.35 31.28 13.31
N ALA A 74 14.48 31.12 14.01
CA ALA A 74 14.97 32.10 14.98
C ALA A 74 15.28 33.47 14.36
N SER A 75 15.53 33.57 13.06
CA SER A 75 15.65 34.85 12.33
C SER A 75 14.32 35.52 11.98
N GLY A 76 13.19 34.88 12.33
CA GLY A 76 11.85 35.45 12.16
C GLY A 76 11.18 35.10 10.83
N VAL A 77 11.52 33.96 10.23
CA VAL A 77 10.92 33.51 8.96
C VAL A 77 10.21 32.16 9.09
N ARG A 78 9.25 31.92 8.18
CA ARG A 78 8.57 30.62 8.03
C ARG A 78 9.55 29.56 7.55
N THR A 79 9.53 28.38 8.16
CA THR A 79 10.41 27.26 7.78
C THR A 79 9.66 25.95 7.65
N TYR A 80 10.25 25.02 6.90
CA TYR A 80 9.70 23.69 6.69
C TYR A 80 10.77 22.60 6.60
N SER A 81 10.43 21.41 7.09
CA SER A 81 11.19 20.18 6.83
C SER A 81 10.27 18.95 6.79
N ALA A 82 10.80 17.83 6.36
CA ALA A 82 10.12 16.53 6.41
C ALA A 82 11.11 15.42 6.80
N THR A 83 10.68 14.52 7.67
CA THR A 83 11.50 13.40 8.17
C THR A 83 10.69 12.10 8.33
N SER A 84 11.34 11.01 8.73
CA SER A 84 10.72 9.70 9.00
C SER A 84 11.59 8.85 9.93
N SER A 85 11.00 8.19 10.93
CA SER A 85 11.64 7.18 11.79
C SER A 85 13.03 7.54 12.31
N GLN A 86 14.10 6.87 11.84
CA GLN A 86 15.45 7.07 12.37
C GLN A 86 15.93 8.51 12.18
N GLY A 87 15.45 9.19 11.14
CA GLY A 87 15.74 10.60 10.94
C GLY A 87 15.15 11.45 12.05
N LEU A 88 13.88 11.20 12.40
CA LEU A 88 13.23 11.88 13.53
C LEU A 88 13.95 11.62 14.85
N LEU A 89 14.41 10.39 15.08
CA LEU A 89 15.20 10.07 16.28
C LEU A 89 16.53 10.80 16.30
N LEU A 90 17.21 10.92 15.15
CA LEU A 90 18.44 11.67 15.03
C LEU A 90 18.22 13.18 15.21
N MET A 91 16.99 13.69 14.97
CA MET A 91 16.60 15.08 15.23
C MET A 91 16.24 15.36 16.70
N THR A 92 16.15 14.34 17.58
CA THR A 92 15.49 14.46 18.91
C THR A 92 15.95 15.67 19.71
N GLU A 93 17.26 15.87 19.87
CA GLU A 93 17.81 17.02 20.60
C GLU A 93 17.28 18.35 20.06
N VAL A 94 17.37 18.53 18.74
CA VAL A 94 16.95 19.76 18.07
C VAL A 94 15.43 19.96 18.17
N VAL A 95 14.64 18.87 18.10
CA VAL A 95 13.18 18.90 18.25
C VAL A 95 12.80 19.45 19.63
N PHE A 96 13.44 19.01 20.72
CA PHE A 96 13.20 19.56 22.05
C PHE A 96 13.61 21.04 22.14
N ASN A 97 14.72 21.42 21.52
CA ASN A 97 15.17 22.80 21.46
C ASN A 97 14.14 23.70 20.75
N MET A 98 13.59 23.30 19.60
CA MET A 98 12.61 24.12 18.86
C MET A 98 11.39 24.50 19.71
N ALA A 99 10.89 23.57 20.53
CA ALA A 99 9.77 23.84 21.43
C ALA A 99 10.19 24.71 22.63
N GLY A 100 11.35 24.42 23.23
CA GLY A 100 11.91 25.22 24.32
C GLY A 100 12.19 26.68 23.91
N LEU A 101 12.64 26.88 22.68
CA LEU A 101 12.94 28.20 22.10
C LEU A 101 11.70 28.92 21.53
N ARG A 102 10.50 28.33 21.63
CA ARG A 102 9.24 28.90 21.12
C ARG A 102 9.27 29.26 19.63
N LEU A 103 9.85 28.37 18.82
CA LEU A 103 10.00 28.62 17.38
C LEU A 103 8.81 28.05 16.58
N PRO A 104 8.12 28.88 15.77
CA PRO A 104 6.95 28.47 15.01
C PRO A 104 7.34 27.73 13.72
N ILE A 105 7.78 26.48 13.88
CA ILE A 105 8.26 25.61 12.80
C ILE A 105 7.17 24.61 12.41
N VAL A 106 7.03 24.32 11.11
CA VAL A 106 6.15 23.27 10.60
C VAL A 106 6.98 22.13 10.01
N MET A 107 6.70 20.90 10.42
CA MET A 107 7.40 19.72 9.90
C MET A 107 6.42 18.59 9.56
N THR A 108 6.71 17.84 8.49
CA THR A 108 6.00 16.60 8.19
C THR A 108 6.76 15.41 8.74
N CYS A 109 6.07 14.51 9.45
CA CYS A 109 6.60 13.20 9.79
C CYS A 109 5.84 12.13 9.01
N ALA A 110 6.53 11.47 8.07
CA ALA A 110 5.98 10.31 7.38
C ALA A 110 6.23 9.06 8.21
N ASN A 111 5.23 8.67 9.01
CA ASN A 111 5.41 7.73 10.10
C ASN A 111 5.77 6.32 9.61
N ARG A 112 6.81 5.74 10.21
CA ARG A 112 7.16 4.33 10.07
C ARG A 112 7.82 3.79 11.34
N ALA A 113 8.10 2.48 11.35
CA ALA A 113 8.70 1.83 12.50
C ALA A 113 10.11 2.30 12.82
N VAL A 114 10.42 2.32 14.11
CA VAL A 114 11.76 2.53 14.67
C VAL A 114 12.57 1.23 14.60
N SER A 115 13.88 1.34 14.35
CA SER A 115 14.80 0.21 14.21
C SER A 115 15.02 -0.59 15.51
N ALA A 116 15.55 -1.80 15.28
CA ALA A 116 15.74 -2.97 16.14
C ALA A 116 14.47 -3.84 16.33
N PRO A 117 14.12 -4.66 15.31
CA PRO A 117 14.87 -4.88 14.07
C PRO A 117 14.72 -3.71 13.09
N ILE A 118 15.71 -3.53 12.20
CA ILE A 118 15.56 -2.62 11.07
C ILE A 118 14.30 -3.02 10.32
N ASN A 119 13.37 -2.09 10.18
CA ASN A 119 12.10 -2.36 9.51
C ASN A 119 12.18 -1.95 8.04
N ILE A 120 13.20 -2.48 7.37
CA ILE A 120 13.45 -2.35 5.93
C ILE A 120 13.75 -3.74 5.42
N TRP A 121 12.72 -4.43 4.94
CA TRP A 121 12.82 -5.85 4.64
C TRP A 121 13.51 -6.04 3.32
N CYS A 122 14.65 -6.74 3.31
CA CYS A 122 15.42 -6.90 2.09
C CYS A 122 15.61 -8.36 1.73
N PHE A 123 15.74 -8.57 0.43
CA PHE A 123 15.96 -9.81 -0.27
C PHE A 123 17.33 -9.82 -0.92
N ARG A 124 17.95 -10.98 -1.08
CA ARG A 124 19.14 -11.13 -1.92
C ARG A 124 18.81 -10.80 -3.38
N ASP A 125 19.81 -10.35 -4.12
CA ASP A 125 19.72 -9.82 -5.48
C ASP A 125 19.06 -10.74 -6.51
N ASP A 126 19.16 -12.06 -6.31
CA ASP A 126 18.59 -13.11 -7.16
C ASP A 126 17.12 -13.44 -6.87
N THR A 127 16.50 -12.77 -5.88
CA THR A 127 15.09 -13.01 -5.53
C THR A 127 14.16 -12.64 -6.68
N LYS A 128 13.28 -13.56 -7.07
CA LYS A 128 12.39 -13.43 -8.23
C LYS A 128 11.08 -12.76 -7.86
N ILE A 129 10.73 -11.65 -8.52
CA ILE A 129 9.49 -10.90 -8.31
C ILE A 129 8.48 -11.21 -9.39
N LEU A 130 7.27 -11.65 -9.00
CA LEU A 130 6.24 -12.08 -9.95
C LEU A 130 5.64 -10.87 -10.65
N MET A 131 5.87 -10.80 -11.95
CA MET A 131 5.43 -9.71 -12.81
C MET A 131 3.95 -9.84 -13.18
N ALA A 132 3.32 -8.75 -13.62
CA ALA A 132 1.91 -8.74 -14.03
C ALA A 132 1.62 -9.62 -15.28
N ASP A 133 2.63 -9.86 -16.12
CA ASP A 133 2.55 -10.77 -17.27
C ASP A 133 2.75 -12.26 -16.90
N LEU A 134 2.84 -12.54 -15.58
CA LEU A 134 3.11 -13.84 -14.98
C LEU A 134 4.51 -14.40 -15.30
N SER A 135 5.45 -13.53 -15.67
CA SER A 135 6.89 -13.84 -15.68
C SER A 135 7.55 -13.53 -14.33
N TYR A 136 8.83 -13.90 -14.19
CA TYR A 136 9.66 -13.46 -13.07
C TYR A 136 10.78 -12.55 -13.54
N LYS A 137 11.09 -11.56 -12.72
CA LYS A 137 12.27 -10.71 -12.87
C LYS A 137 13.01 -10.66 -11.53
N ASN A 138 14.33 -10.82 -11.56
CA ASN A 138 15.15 -10.71 -10.34
C ASN A 138 14.99 -9.32 -9.73
N ILE A 139 14.96 -9.23 -8.41
CA ILE A 139 14.67 -8.00 -7.66
C ILE A 139 15.68 -6.89 -7.98
N ASN A 140 16.94 -7.25 -8.24
CA ASN A 140 17.99 -6.32 -8.65
C ASN A 140 17.80 -5.74 -10.07
N LYS A 141 16.93 -6.34 -10.89
CA LYS A 141 16.59 -5.88 -12.25
C LYS A 141 15.27 -5.13 -12.30
N ILE A 142 14.48 -5.15 -11.23
CA ILE A 142 13.19 -4.44 -11.17
C ILE A 142 13.43 -2.95 -11.34
N LYS A 143 12.54 -2.29 -12.08
CA LYS A 143 12.57 -0.86 -12.34
C LYS A 143 11.31 -0.20 -11.78
N ILE A 144 11.43 1.06 -11.38
CA ILE A 144 10.26 1.88 -11.06
C ILE A 144 9.34 1.90 -12.29
N GLY A 145 8.04 1.73 -12.07
CA GLY A 145 7.02 1.61 -13.11
C GLY A 145 6.73 0.18 -13.57
N ASP A 146 7.58 -0.81 -13.24
CA ASP A 146 7.29 -2.21 -13.53
C ASP A 146 5.97 -2.64 -12.86
N SER A 147 5.11 -3.34 -13.59
CA SER A 147 3.86 -3.90 -13.03
C SER A 147 4.12 -5.30 -12.49
N VAL A 148 3.81 -5.53 -11.21
CA VAL A 148 4.00 -6.79 -10.49
C VAL A 148 2.67 -7.27 -9.88
N LEU A 149 2.62 -8.53 -9.45
CA LEU A 149 1.42 -9.11 -8.84
C LEU A 149 1.47 -8.99 -7.30
N GLY A 150 0.36 -8.54 -6.72
CA GLY A 150 0.13 -8.49 -5.28
C GLY A 150 -1.33 -8.80 -4.93
N LYS A 151 -1.78 -8.31 -3.78
CA LYS A 151 -3.17 -8.37 -3.31
C LYS A 151 -3.70 -6.99 -2.93
N ASP A 152 -5.01 -6.81 -3.01
CA ASP A 152 -5.69 -5.70 -2.36
C ASP A 152 -5.99 -5.99 -0.87
N ARG A 153 -6.65 -5.03 -0.20
CA ARG A 153 -7.08 -5.18 1.20
C ARG A 153 -8.20 -6.22 1.40
N ALA A 154 -8.94 -6.58 0.35
CA ALA A 154 -9.96 -7.63 0.37
C ALA A 154 -9.37 -9.04 0.15
N GLY A 155 -8.08 -9.11 -0.18
CA GLY A 155 -7.39 -10.36 -0.49
C GLY A 155 -7.61 -10.83 -1.93
N ASN A 156 -8.14 -9.98 -2.81
CA ASN A 156 -8.15 -10.21 -4.25
C ASN A 156 -6.75 -9.98 -4.81
N LEU A 157 -6.38 -10.74 -5.83
CA LEU A 157 -5.13 -10.51 -6.55
C LEU A 157 -5.26 -9.25 -7.40
N VAL A 158 -4.23 -8.40 -7.38
CA VAL A 158 -4.19 -7.15 -8.15
C VAL A 158 -2.84 -6.99 -8.81
N TYR A 159 -2.80 -6.39 -9.99
CA TYR A 159 -1.56 -5.83 -10.49
C TYR A 159 -1.28 -4.52 -9.75
N THR A 160 -0.02 -4.34 -9.37
CA THR A 160 0.46 -3.18 -8.64
C THR A 160 1.75 -2.69 -9.27
N LYS A 161 1.96 -1.38 -9.30
CA LYS A 161 3.15 -0.79 -9.92
C LYS A 161 4.24 -0.64 -8.88
N VAL A 162 5.47 -0.92 -9.27
CA VAL A 162 6.66 -0.64 -8.47
C VAL A 162 6.86 0.86 -8.41
N THR A 163 6.81 1.42 -7.20
CA THR A 163 6.97 2.86 -6.95
C THR A 163 8.39 3.19 -6.50
N LYS A 164 9.10 2.22 -5.89
CA LYS A 164 10.44 2.44 -5.34
C LYS A 164 11.32 1.21 -5.40
N LEU A 165 12.63 1.45 -5.49
CA LEU A 165 13.68 0.47 -5.35
C LEU A 165 14.58 0.87 -4.18
N PHE A 166 14.99 -0.11 -3.38
CA PHE A 166 15.93 0.06 -2.27
C PHE A 166 17.04 -0.96 -2.41
N SER A 167 18.27 -0.59 -2.02
CA SER A 167 19.35 -1.57 -1.85
C SER A 167 20.32 -1.14 -0.75
N ARG A 168 20.85 -2.10 0.02
CA ARG A 168 21.89 -1.90 1.05
C ARG A 168 22.82 -3.10 1.13
N TYR A 169 23.99 -2.97 1.74
CA TYR A 169 24.80 -4.13 2.13
C TYR A 169 24.42 -4.59 3.53
N THR A 170 24.41 -5.91 3.77
CA THR A 170 24.16 -6.53 5.08
C THR A 170 24.83 -7.90 5.14
N ASP A 171 25.28 -8.30 6.32
CA ASP A 171 25.72 -9.66 6.69
C ASP A 171 24.63 -10.41 7.47
N ASP A 172 23.60 -9.70 7.95
CA ASP A 172 22.43 -10.28 8.60
C ASP A 172 21.42 -10.86 7.59
N LEU A 173 21.67 -12.10 7.15
CA LEU A 173 20.81 -12.86 6.23
C LEU A 173 20.42 -14.22 6.83
N VAL A 174 19.18 -14.63 6.54
CA VAL A 174 18.72 -16.00 6.75
C VAL A 174 18.39 -16.65 5.41
N ARG A 175 18.79 -17.92 5.27
CA ARG A 175 18.29 -18.84 4.26
C ARG A 175 17.07 -19.57 4.81
N LEU A 176 15.92 -19.30 4.22
CA LEU A 176 14.67 -20.03 4.42
C LEU A 176 14.58 -21.18 3.42
N LYS A 177 14.78 -22.41 3.88
CA LYS A 177 14.55 -23.60 3.06
C LYS A 177 13.09 -24.01 3.17
N THR A 178 12.37 -23.93 2.06
CA THR A 178 10.97 -24.37 1.96
C THR A 178 10.86 -25.68 1.18
N THR A 179 9.68 -26.30 1.15
CA THR A 179 9.44 -27.50 0.33
C THR A 179 9.59 -27.26 -1.18
N GLU A 180 9.59 -25.99 -1.61
CA GLU A 180 9.48 -25.61 -3.03
C GLU A 180 10.67 -24.79 -3.52
N THR A 181 11.37 -24.11 -2.60
CA THR A 181 12.49 -23.21 -2.94
C THR A 181 13.32 -22.87 -1.71
N GLU A 182 14.43 -22.16 -1.95
CA GLU A 182 15.15 -21.41 -0.94
C GLU A 182 14.97 -19.90 -1.14
N ILE A 183 14.91 -19.16 -0.03
CA ILE A 183 14.83 -17.70 -0.05
C ILE A 183 15.91 -17.16 0.87
N TYR A 184 16.65 -16.18 0.37
CA TYR A 184 17.68 -15.48 1.11
C TYR A 184 17.16 -14.08 1.41
N CYS A 185 16.87 -13.82 2.67
CA CYS A 185 16.28 -12.57 3.12
C CYS A 185 16.77 -12.21 4.51
N THR A 186 16.64 -10.94 4.86
CA THR A 186 16.87 -10.47 6.23
C THR A 186 15.94 -11.18 7.24
N PRO A 187 16.37 -11.54 8.47
CA PRO A 187 15.58 -12.32 9.44
C PRO A 187 14.20 -11.73 9.76
N GLU A 188 14.07 -10.42 9.69
CA GLU A 188 12.84 -9.66 9.91
C GLU A 188 11.84 -9.72 8.75
N HIS A 189 12.24 -10.23 7.58
CA HIS A 189 11.45 -10.16 6.36
C HIS A 189 10.11 -10.86 6.54
N LYS A 190 9.00 -10.16 6.28
CA LYS A 190 7.66 -10.72 6.55
C LYS A 190 7.13 -11.52 5.36
N PHE A 191 6.62 -12.72 5.65
CA PHE A 191 5.93 -13.58 4.70
C PHE A 191 4.49 -13.84 5.15
N TYR A 192 3.61 -13.99 4.17
CA TYR A 192 2.22 -14.36 4.39
C TYR A 192 2.06 -15.88 4.45
N TYR A 193 1.60 -16.39 5.60
CA TYR A 193 1.46 -17.83 5.84
C TYR A 193 0.05 -18.21 6.29
N HIS A 194 -0.27 -19.50 6.19
CA HIS A 194 -1.55 -20.08 6.54
C HIS A 194 -1.41 -21.07 7.71
N SER A 195 -2.16 -20.84 8.79
CA SER A 195 -2.27 -21.73 9.96
C SER A 195 -3.69 -21.62 10.53
N GLY A 196 -4.66 -22.19 9.82
CA GLY A 196 -6.10 -22.02 10.12
C GLY A 196 -6.66 -20.69 9.62
N HIS A 197 -5.97 -19.58 9.90
CA HIS A 197 -6.19 -18.26 9.30
C HIS A 197 -4.91 -17.78 8.58
N ASN A 198 -4.95 -16.60 7.94
CA ASN A 198 -3.83 -16.09 7.17
C ASN A 198 -3.12 -14.95 7.90
N HIS A 199 -1.82 -15.11 8.16
CA HIS A 199 -1.05 -14.26 9.07
C HIS A 199 0.24 -13.76 8.40
N TRP A 200 0.73 -12.60 8.84
CA TRP A 200 2.07 -12.08 8.51
C TRP A 200 3.07 -12.40 9.63
N THR A 201 4.17 -13.10 9.33
CA THR A 201 5.25 -13.36 10.31
C THR A 201 6.63 -13.18 9.70
N LYS A 202 7.63 -12.94 10.55
CA LYS A 202 9.03 -12.73 10.13
C LYS A 202 9.67 -14.03 9.66
N ALA A 203 10.67 -13.92 8.80
CA ALA A 203 11.46 -15.01 8.25
C ALA A 203 11.98 -15.94 9.36
N GLU A 204 12.61 -15.40 10.39
CA GLU A 204 13.18 -16.13 11.54
C GLU A 204 12.16 -17.01 12.30
N ASN A 205 10.87 -16.67 12.21
CA ASN A 205 9.79 -17.34 12.93
C ASN A 205 9.01 -18.31 12.04
N LEU A 206 9.48 -18.62 10.83
CA LEU A 206 8.71 -19.40 9.86
C LEU A 206 8.85 -20.93 10.00
N LYS A 207 9.81 -21.45 10.77
CA LYS A 207 10.06 -22.90 10.85
C LYS A 207 8.78 -23.67 11.19
N GLY A 208 8.44 -24.66 10.36
CA GLY A 208 7.23 -25.49 10.48
C GLY A 208 5.93 -24.85 9.95
N LYS A 209 5.94 -23.58 9.50
CA LYS A 209 4.76 -22.89 8.96
C LYS A 209 4.61 -23.10 7.45
N LYS A 210 3.37 -23.00 6.95
CA LYS A 210 3.03 -23.18 5.53
C LYS A 210 2.70 -21.84 4.86
N LEU A 211 3.53 -21.41 3.92
CA LEU A 211 3.33 -20.19 3.14
C LEU A 211 2.36 -20.41 1.97
N HIS A 212 1.62 -19.37 1.57
CA HIS A 212 0.88 -19.39 0.30
C HIS A 212 1.88 -19.39 -0.85
N ASN A 213 1.90 -20.45 -1.64
CA ASN A 213 2.83 -20.55 -2.77
C ASN A 213 2.10 -20.30 -4.08
N PHE A 214 2.54 -19.28 -4.80
CA PHE A 214 2.04 -18.95 -6.14
C PHE A 214 2.73 -19.78 -7.24
N GLY A 215 3.82 -20.46 -6.91
CA GLY A 215 4.57 -21.32 -7.83
C GLY A 215 5.59 -20.53 -8.65
N TYR A 216 6.24 -21.26 -9.56
CA TYR A 216 7.23 -20.70 -10.46
C TYR A 216 6.82 -20.86 -11.93
N PRO A 217 6.71 -19.77 -12.70
CA PRO A 217 6.72 -19.84 -14.15
C PRO A 217 8.12 -20.29 -14.57
N ASP A 218 8.22 -21.42 -15.27
CA ASP A 218 9.47 -21.71 -15.98
C ASP A 218 9.57 -20.84 -17.23
N LYS A 219 10.80 -20.68 -17.73
CA LYS A 219 11.10 -19.82 -18.88
C LYS A 219 10.22 -20.19 -20.09
N ILE A 220 9.74 -19.17 -20.80
CA ILE A 220 9.10 -19.35 -22.11
C ILE A 220 10.22 -19.64 -23.11
N ASN A 221 10.48 -20.93 -23.33
CA ASN A 221 11.46 -21.42 -24.31
C ASN A 221 10.78 -21.83 -25.61
N ASP A 222 11.58 -22.30 -26.57
CA ASP A 222 11.06 -22.68 -27.88
C ASP A 222 10.07 -23.86 -27.83
N ASN A 223 10.19 -24.77 -26.85
CA ASN A 223 9.21 -25.84 -26.66
C ASN A 223 7.87 -25.28 -26.19
N PHE A 224 7.86 -24.33 -25.26
CA PHE A 224 6.65 -23.62 -24.86
C PHE A 224 5.99 -22.93 -26.05
N LYS A 225 6.75 -22.15 -26.84
CA LYS A 225 6.19 -21.45 -28.01
C LYS A 225 5.57 -22.42 -29.02
N LYS A 226 6.24 -23.54 -29.31
CA LYS A 226 5.73 -24.62 -30.18
C LYS A 226 4.46 -25.25 -29.61
N GLY A 227 4.45 -25.51 -28.31
CA GLY A 227 3.29 -26.02 -27.59
C GLY A 227 2.11 -25.08 -27.75
N TRP A 228 2.29 -23.79 -27.47
CA TRP A 228 1.24 -22.78 -27.55
C TRP A 228 0.66 -22.65 -28.95
N LEU A 229 1.50 -22.60 -29.99
CA LEU A 229 1.05 -22.60 -31.38
C LEU A 229 0.20 -23.86 -31.69
N THR A 230 0.61 -25.02 -31.18
CA THR A 230 -0.10 -26.29 -31.39
C THR A 230 -1.45 -26.29 -30.64
N GLY A 231 -1.49 -25.78 -29.40
CA GLY A 231 -2.72 -25.70 -28.61
C GLY A 231 -3.75 -24.73 -29.22
N VAL A 232 -3.30 -23.57 -29.72
CA VAL A 232 -4.18 -22.63 -30.43
C VAL A 232 -4.70 -23.25 -31.73
N ALA A 233 -3.84 -23.95 -32.47
CA ALA A 233 -4.23 -24.61 -33.71
C ALA A 233 -5.20 -25.78 -33.50
N ASP A 234 -5.08 -26.52 -32.41
CA ASP A 234 -6.04 -27.57 -32.04
C ASP A 234 -7.41 -27.00 -31.68
N GLY A 235 -7.46 -25.83 -31.03
CA GLY A 235 -8.73 -25.17 -30.68
C GLY A 235 -9.41 -24.47 -31.86
N ASP A 236 -8.80 -23.36 -32.32
CA ASP A 236 -9.41 -22.43 -33.28
C ASP A 236 -8.91 -22.62 -34.73
N GLY A 237 -7.99 -23.58 -34.94
CA GLY A 237 -7.34 -23.83 -36.22
C GLY A 237 -8.09 -24.81 -37.11
N SER A 238 -7.96 -24.65 -38.42
CA SER A 238 -8.52 -25.57 -39.41
C SER A 238 -7.62 -25.69 -40.62
N PHE A 239 -7.36 -26.92 -41.05
CA PHE A 239 -6.66 -27.23 -42.29
C PHE A 239 -7.67 -27.58 -43.37
N TYR A 240 -7.60 -26.88 -44.51
CA TYR A 240 -8.47 -27.10 -45.65
C TYR A 240 -7.68 -27.56 -46.87
N HIS A 241 -8.36 -28.30 -47.75
CA HIS A 241 -7.88 -28.67 -49.07
C HIS A 241 -8.95 -28.27 -50.10
N GLN A 242 -8.63 -27.33 -50.99
CA GLN A 242 -9.53 -26.84 -52.03
C GLN A 242 -8.72 -26.56 -53.29
N GLU A 243 -9.19 -27.02 -54.45
CA GLU A 243 -8.58 -26.73 -55.77
C GLU A 243 -7.05 -26.96 -55.80
N ASN A 244 -6.59 -28.08 -55.26
CA ASN A 244 -5.16 -28.45 -55.19
C ASN A 244 -4.29 -27.51 -54.31
N ARG A 245 -4.92 -26.71 -53.44
CA ARG A 245 -4.27 -25.83 -52.47
C ARG A 245 -4.58 -26.27 -51.04
N TYR A 246 -3.53 -26.32 -50.20
CA TYR A 246 -3.63 -26.56 -48.76
C TYR A 246 -3.48 -25.23 -48.04
N TYR A 247 -4.46 -24.84 -47.23
CA TYR A 247 -4.35 -23.65 -46.39
C TYR A 247 -4.72 -23.97 -44.94
N PHE A 248 -3.94 -23.42 -44.02
CA PHE A 248 -4.31 -23.31 -42.62
C PHE A 248 -5.10 -22.02 -42.42
N ARG A 249 -6.15 -22.07 -41.61
CA ARG A 249 -6.92 -20.91 -41.19
C ARG A 249 -7.08 -20.97 -39.69
N LEU A 250 -6.63 -19.93 -39.01
CA LEU A 250 -6.95 -19.68 -37.60
C LEU A 250 -8.07 -18.65 -37.56
N LYS A 251 -9.23 -19.01 -36.97
CA LYS A 251 -10.33 -18.06 -36.78
C LYS A 251 -10.31 -17.56 -35.35
N CYS A 252 -9.93 -16.30 -35.13
CA CYS A 252 -9.92 -15.73 -33.80
C CYS A 252 -10.48 -14.30 -33.76
N LYS A 253 -11.05 -13.96 -32.61
CA LYS A 253 -11.59 -12.62 -32.30
C LYS A 253 -10.62 -11.76 -31.49
N ASP A 254 -9.48 -12.32 -31.09
CA ASP A 254 -8.53 -11.72 -30.16
C ASP A 254 -7.24 -11.33 -30.87
N GLN A 255 -6.97 -10.03 -30.95
CA GLN A 255 -5.83 -9.48 -31.66
C GLN A 255 -4.50 -9.95 -31.05
N GLU A 256 -4.39 -10.01 -29.72
CA GLU A 256 -3.15 -10.43 -29.03
C GLU A 256 -2.80 -11.88 -29.37
N MET A 257 -3.81 -12.75 -29.51
CA MET A 257 -3.60 -14.13 -29.93
C MET A 257 -3.12 -14.22 -31.37
N ALA A 258 -3.74 -13.48 -32.29
CA ALA A 258 -3.33 -13.47 -33.70
C ALA A 258 -1.89 -12.97 -33.88
N GLU A 259 -1.54 -11.86 -33.22
CA GLU A 259 -0.20 -11.28 -33.25
C GLU A 259 0.83 -12.22 -32.64
N THR A 260 0.53 -12.81 -31.47
CA THR A 260 1.43 -13.78 -30.82
C THR A 260 1.67 -15.01 -31.70
N PHE A 261 0.61 -15.55 -32.33
CA PHE A 261 0.71 -16.69 -33.22
C PHE A 261 1.58 -16.39 -34.43
N THR A 262 1.35 -15.27 -35.10
CA THR A 262 2.14 -14.85 -36.26
C THR A 262 3.60 -14.60 -35.87
N ASN A 263 3.86 -13.87 -34.78
CA ASN A 263 5.21 -13.58 -34.32
C ASN A 263 6.01 -14.85 -33.97
N TRP A 264 5.39 -15.81 -33.28
CA TRP A 264 6.06 -17.05 -32.89
C TRP A 264 6.21 -18.03 -34.06
N ALA A 265 5.25 -18.10 -34.98
CA ALA A 265 5.41 -18.86 -36.21
C ALA A 265 6.55 -18.29 -37.09
N ASN A 266 6.63 -16.96 -37.19
CA ASN A 266 7.72 -16.26 -37.89
C ASN A 266 9.09 -16.56 -37.24
N HIS A 267 9.18 -16.58 -35.91
CA HIS A 267 10.39 -16.99 -35.17
C HIS A 267 10.87 -18.40 -35.57
N PHE A 268 9.95 -19.30 -35.90
CA PHE A 268 10.27 -20.65 -36.40
C PHE A 268 10.38 -20.74 -37.94
N LYS A 269 10.53 -19.61 -38.63
CA LYS A 269 10.67 -19.52 -40.09
C LYS A 269 9.44 -19.99 -40.87
N TYR A 270 8.25 -19.90 -40.27
CA TYR A 270 6.97 -20.06 -40.95
C TYR A 270 6.34 -18.67 -41.14
N PRO A 271 6.67 -17.92 -42.21
CA PRO A 271 6.19 -16.56 -42.41
C PRO A 271 4.69 -16.56 -42.69
N LEU A 272 3.90 -16.22 -41.67
CA LEU A 272 2.45 -16.10 -41.74
C LEU A 272 2.05 -14.65 -42.03
N ARG A 273 0.99 -14.43 -42.82
CA ARG A 273 0.40 -13.10 -43.04
C ARG A 273 -0.95 -13.01 -42.36
N ASN A 274 -1.16 -11.96 -41.57
CA ASN A 274 -2.47 -11.61 -41.03
C ASN A 274 -3.31 -10.97 -42.15
N VAL A 275 -4.56 -11.40 -42.30
CA VAL A 275 -5.53 -10.77 -43.21
C VAL A 275 -6.76 -10.37 -42.39
N ASP A 276 -7.02 -9.06 -42.34
CA ASP A 276 -8.18 -8.50 -41.65
C ASP A 276 -9.43 -8.65 -42.53
N TYR A 277 -10.50 -9.24 -41.99
CA TYR A 277 -11.80 -9.29 -42.66
C TYR A 277 -12.82 -8.46 -41.86
N LEU A 278 -13.30 -7.37 -42.46
CA LEU A 278 -14.41 -6.58 -41.93
C LEU A 278 -15.74 -7.19 -42.43
N LYS A 279 -16.47 -7.88 -41.57
CA LYS A 279 -17.91 -8.16 -41.76
C LYS A 279 -18.67 -7.96 -40.45
N ASN A 280 -19.39 -6.83 -40.38
CA ASN A 280 -20.56 -6.40 -39.60
C ASN A 280 -21.01 -7.07 -38.27
N ASP A 281 -20.19 -7.84 -37.54
CA ASP A 281 -20.48 -8.21 -36.12
C ASP A 281 -19.20 -8.47 -35.27
N GLY A 282 -18.11 -7.75 -35.58
CA GLY A 282 -16.84 -7.80 -34.85
C GLY A 282 -15.64 -8.17 -35.72
N TYR A 283 -14.43 -7.92 -35.21
CA TYR A 283 -13.15 -8.14 -35.90
C TYR A 283 -12.83 -9.64 -36.02
N PHE A 284 -12.52 -10.11 -37.23
CA PHE A 284 -12.03 -11.47 -37.49
C PHE A 284 -10.70 -11.39 -38.24
N ILE A 285 -9.63 -11.93 -37.65
CA ILE A 285 -8.32 -12.04 -38.30
C ILE A 285 -8.19 -13.45 -38.86
N SER A 286 -7.98 -13.58 -40.17
CA SER A 286 -7.69 -14.86 -40.83
C SER A 286 -6.24 -14.89 -41.29
N ILE A 287 -5.48 -15.88 -40.84
CA ILE A 287 -4.13 -16.13 -41.35
C ILE A 287 -4.24 -17.12 -42.51
N LEU A 288 -3.79 -16.75 -43.70
CA LEU A 288 -3.80 -17.60 -44.90
C LEU A 288 -2.37 -18.05 -45.25
N THR A 289 -2.17 -19.35 -45.38
CA THR A 289 -0.87 -19.97 -45.74
C THR A 289 -0.94 -20.66 -47.10
N ASN A 290 0.17 -20.69 -47.85
CA ASN A 290 0.23 -21.35 -49.16
C ASN A 290 0.50 -22.87 -49.05
N THR A 291 0.23 -23.60 -50.14
CA THR A 291 0.13 -25.06 -50.23
C THR A 291 1.28 -25.86 -49.60
N GLU A 292 2.53 -25.51 -49.91
CA GLU A 292 3.70 -26.27 -49.46
C GLU A 292 4.04 -26.00 -47.99
N LYS A 293 3.98 -24.72 -47.58
CA LYS A 293 4.21 -24.33 -46.18
C LYS A 293 3.14 -24.88 -45.25
N THR A 294 1.89 -25.01 -45.71
CA THR A 294 0.80 -25.62 -44.92
C THR A 294 1.09 -27.09 -44.57
N LYS A 295 1.66 -27.88 -45.49
CA LYS A 295 2.04 -29.27 -45.21
C LYS A 295 3.13 -29.35 -44.15
N HIS A 296 4.15 -28.49 -44.24
CA HIS A 296 5.22 -28.42 -43.24
C HIS A 296 4.71 -27.90 -41.89
N LEU A 297 3.79 -26.93 -41.90
CA LEU A 297 3.16 -26.39 -40.71
C LEU A 297 2.34 -27.46 -39.98
N LYS A 298 1.58 -28.28 -40.71
CA LYS A 298 0.83 -29.41 -40.12
C LYS A 298 1.75 -30.40 -39.40
N LYS A 299 2.93 -30.71 -39.96
CA LYS A 299 3.95 -31.55 -39.32
C LYS A 299 4.59 -30.87 -38.11
N PHE A 300 4.77 -29.54 -38.17
CA PHE A 300 5.36 -28.74 -37.10
C PHE A 300 4.44 -28.62 -35.88
N LEU A 301 3.13 -28.44 -36.09
CA LEU A 301 2.09 -28.34 -35.07
C LEU A 301 1.65 -29.72 -34.55
N THR A 302 2.59 -30.65 -34.42
CA THR A 302 2.33 -31.97 -33.84
C THR A 302 2.57 -31.95 -32.34
N ARG A 303 1.69 -32.61 -31.60
CA ARG A 303 1.78 -32.78 -30.15
C ARG A 303 3.07 -33.51 -29.77
N LYS A 304 3.78 -33.02 -28.74
CA LYS A 304 5.02 -33.62 -28.24
C LYS A 304 4.93 -33.92 -26.76
N HIS A 305 5.59 -34.98 -26.32
CA HIS A 305 5.70 -35.33 -24.91
C HIS A 305 6.90 -34.62 -24.29
N ASN A 306 6.71 -33.35 -23.88
CA ASN A 306 7.72 -32.54 -23.22
C ASN A 306 7.03 -31.57 -22.24
N PRO A 307 7.50 -31.40 -21.00
CA PRO A 307 6.82 -30.55 -20.01
C PRO A 307 6.66 -29.09 -20.43
N ASP A 308 7.67 -28.48 -21.06
CA ASP A 308 7.56 -27.08 -21.53
C ASP A 308 6.61 -26.97 -22.72
N PHE A 309 6.64 -27.96 -23.62
CA PHE A 309 5.66 -28.06 -24.70
C PHE A 309 4.23 -28.20 -24.14
N ALA A 310 4.03 -29.07 -23.14
CA ALA A 310 2.75 -29.26 -22.48
C ALA A 310 2.24 -27.97 -21.82
N ARG A 311 3.12 -27.24 -21.13
CA ARG A 311 2.80 -25.92 -20.55
C ARG A 311 2.34 -24.93 -21.62
N GLY A 312 3.07 -24.87 -22.73
CA GLY A 312 2.74 -24.06 -23.89
C GLY A 312 1.39 -24.46 -24.48
N TYR A 313 1.21 -25.75 -24.75
CA TYR A 313 -0.02 -26.30 -25.33
C TYR A 313 -1.24 -25.96 -24.50
N LEU A 314 -1.16 -26.16 -23.18
CA LEU A 314 -2.25 -25.84 -22.26
C LEU A 314 -2.55 -24.34 -22.20
N ALA A 315 -1.54 -23.47 -22.28
CA ALA A 315 -1.76 -22.03 -22.38
C ALA A 315 -2.43 -21.65 -23.71
N GLY A 316 -2.00 -22.27 -24.82
CA GLY A 316 -2.53 -22.01 -26.16
C GLY A 316 -3.97 -22.49 -26.35
N ILE A 317 -4.28 -23.72 -25.95
CA ILE A 317 -5.65 -24.24 -26.01
C ILE A 317 -6.57 -23.49 -25.05
N TYR A 318 -6.04 -22.98 -23.92
CA TYR A 318 -6.80 -22.09 -23.04
C TYR A 318 -7.03 -20.72 -23.69
N ASP A 319 -6.08 -20.19 -24.46
CA ASP A 319 -6.26 -18.95 -25.23
C ASP A 319 -7.29 -19.08 -26.37
N ALA A 320 -7.39 -20.26 -27.00
CA ALA A 320 -8.44 -20.57 -27.95
C ALA A 320 -9.79 -20.83 -27.22
N GLU A 321 -9.90 -21.97 -26.55
CA GLU A 321 -11.17 -22.56 -26.07
C GLU A 321 -11.40 -22.37 -24.56
N GLY A 322 -10.44 -21.78 -23.86
CA GLY A 322 -10.53 -21.60 -22.42
C GLY A 322 -11.51 -20.49 -22.00
N SER A 323 -12.27 -20.78 -20.95
CA SER A 323 -13.12 -19.82 -20.24
C SER A 323 -12.57 -19.50 -18.84
N GLY A 324 -12.73 -18.25 -18.44
CA GLY A 324 -12.25 -17.72 -17.16
C GLY A 324 -13.13 -18.11 -15.97
N PRO A 325 -12.61 -18.01 -14.73
CA PRO A 325 -13.39 -18.13 -13.51
C PRO A 325 -14.60 -17.17 -13.47
N PHE A 326 -15.79 -17.70 -13.75
CA PHE A 326 -17.08 -17.14 -13.35
C PHE A 326 -17.39 -17.54 -11.88
N LYS A 327 -18.66 -17.47 -11.42
CA LYS A 327 -19.14 -17.69 -10.03
C LYS A 327 -18.44 -18.82 -9.23
N VAL A 328 -17.86 -19.82 -9.88
CA VAL A 328 -17.24 -21.02 -9.29
C VAL A 328 -15.71 -20.95 -9.10
N LYS A 329 -15.03 -19.85 -9.49
CA LYS A 329 -13.56 -19.66 -9.34
C LYS A 329 -12.69 -20.76 -9.99
N GLN A 330 -13.09 -21.28 -11.14
CA GLN A 330 -12.40 -22.36 -11.88
C GLN A 330 -12.07 -21.91 -13.31
N ALA A 331 -10.96 -22.40 -13.86
CA ALA A 331 -10.66 -22.28 -15.29
C ALA A 331 -11.18 -23.54 -16.00
N VAL A 332 -11.82 -23.38 -17.15
CA VAL A 332 -12.41 -24.50 -17.89
C VAL A 332 -11.95 -24.44 -19.34
N ILE A 333 -11.43 -25.56 -19.84
CA ILE A 333 -11.20 -25.79 -21.27
C ILE A 333 -12.32 -26.71 -21.74
N TYR A 334 -13.01 -26.35 -22.82
CA TYR A 334 -14.04 -27.20 -23.40
C TYR A 334 -13.75 -27.45 -24.88
N ASN A 335 -14.10 -28.61 -25.39
CA ASN A 335 -13.98 -28.95 -26.80
C ASN A 335 -14.91 -30.14 -27.13
N ASN A 336 -15.39 -30.22 -28.36
CA ASN A 336 -16.22 -31.34 -28.84
C ASN A 336 -15.38 -32.52 -29.38
N ASN A 337 -14.08 -32.32 -29.59
CA ASN A 337 -13.15 -33.37 -30.00
C ASN A 337 -12.50 -34.03 -28.77
N LEU A 338 -12.84 -35.31 -28.56
CA LEU A 338 -12.33 -36.11 -27.45
C LEU A 338 -10.80 -36.27 -27.48
N GLU A 339 -10.16 -36.27 -28.66
CA GLU A 339 -8.70 -36.39 -28.76
C GLU A 339 -7.96 -35.15 -28.24
N ILE A 340 -8.54 -33.96 -28.41
CA ILE A 340 -8.00 -32.71 -27.84
C ILE A 340 -8.11 -32.77 -26.32
N ILE A 341 -9.25 -33.22 -25.80
CA ILE A 341 -9.50 -33.32 -24.37
C ILE A 341 -8.54 -34.31 -23.72
N LYS A 342 -8.36 -35.50 -24.29
CA LYS A 342 -7.37 -36.48 -23.80
C LYS A 342 -5.94 -35.92 -23.80
N ALA A 343 -5.58 -35.08 -24.78
CA ALA A 343 -4.28 -34.40 -24.77
C ALA A 343 -4.18 -33.35 -23.66
N VAL A 344 -5.23 -32.55 -23.44
CA VAL A 344 -5.31 -31.61 -22.31
C VAL A 344 -5.13 -32.35 -20.98
N GLU A 345 -5.83 -33.47 -20.78
CA GLU A 345 -5.72 -34.31 -19.57
C GLU A 345 -4.28 -34.84 -19.39
N SER A 346 -3.73 -35.48 -20.41
CA SER A 346 -2.36 -36.03 -20.38
C SER A 346 -1.31 -34.96 -20.09
N TYR A 347 -1.46 -33.76 -20.66
CA TYR A 347 -0.55 -32.65 -20.40
C TYR A 347 -0.72 -32.06 -19.00
N LEU A 348 -1.94 -31.96 -18.48
CA LEU A 348 -2.17 -31.53 -17.09
C LEU A 348 -1.58 -32.53 -16.09
N GLU A 349 -1.67 -33.83 -16.36
CA GLU A 349 -1.00 -34.88 -15.58
C GLU A 349 0.52 -34.74 -15.62
N LEU A 350 1.09 -34.54 -16.82
CA LEU A 350 2.53 -34.39 -17.03
C LEU A 350 3.12 -33.25 -16.20
N ILE A 351 2.39 -32.13 -16.06
CA ILE A 351 2.81 -30.96 -15.28
C ILE A 351 2.22 -30.91 -13.86
N LYS A 352 1.59 -32.01 -13.44
CA LYS A 352 1.05 -32.26 -12.10
C LYS A 352 -0.02 -31.25 -11.65
N ILE A 353 -0.87 -30.80 -12.58
CA ILE A 353 -2.00 -29.92 -12.28
C ILE A 353 -3.27 -30.75 -12.09
N LYS A 354 -3.96 -30.56 -10.96
CA LYS A 354 -5.21 -31.27 -10.66
C LYS A 354 -6.38 -30.70 -11.47
N PHE A 355 -7.10 -31.59 -12.16
CA PHE A 355 -8.30 -31.27 -12.93
C PHE A 355 -9.45 -32.26 -12.64
N LYS A 356 -10.64 -31.95 -13.19
CA LYS A 356 -11.79 -32.85 -13.26
C LYS A 356 -12.42 -32.73 -14.63
N THR A 357 -12.78 -33.85 -15.24
CA THR A 357 -13.44 -33.87 -16.55
C THR A 357 -14.90 -34.28 -16.39
N TYR A 358 -15.79 -33.64 -17.15
CA TYR A 358 -17.21 -34.01 -17.21
C TYR A 358 -17.78 -33.68 -18.59
N ILE A 359 -18.91 -34.29 -18.93
CA ILE A 359 -19.62 -34.11 -20.19
C ILE A 359 -20.88 -33.30 -19.92
N ASP A 360 -21.11 -32.22 -20.67
CA ASP A 360 -22.33 -31.41 -20.59
C ASP A 360 -23.30 -31.82 -21.71
N THR A 361 -24.25 -32.70 -21.40
CA THR A 361 -25.29 -33.14 -22.32
C THR A 361 -26.52 -32.22 -22.24
N ARG A 362 -26.45 -30.99 -22.80
CA ARG A 362 -27.67 -30.15 -22.90
C ARG A 362 -28.51 -30.56 -24.10
N ARG A 363 -29.79 -30.89 -23.85
CA ARG A 363 -30.81 -31.04 -24.89
C ARG A 363 -31.19 -29.65 -25.42
N GLY A 364 -30.70 -29.28 -26.60
CA GLY A 364 -31.14 -28.06 -27.28
C GLY A 364 -30.54 -27.93 -28.67
N GLY A 365 -31.29 -28.37 -29.70
CA GLY A 365 -30.98 -28.15 -31.12
C GLY A 365 -30.46 -29.39 -31.86
N GLN A 366 -30.77 -29.49 -33.15
CA GLN A 366 -30.73 -30.66 -34.05
C GLN A 366 -29.39 -31.41 -34.27
N HIS A 367 -28.34 -31.18 -33.47
CA HIS A 367 -27.08 -31.95 -33.54
C HIS A 367 -26.59 -32.40 -32.15
N LYS A 368 -26.56 -33.72 -31.93
CA LYS A 368 -25.96 -34.36 -30.74
C LYS A 368 -24.43 -34.32 -30.85
N ASN A 369 -23.79 -33.28 -30.33
CA ASN A 369 -22.35 -33.31 -30.08
C ASN A 369 -22.11 -33.19 -28.57
N ASP A 370 -21.44 -34.20 -28.00
CA ASP A 370 -21.02 -34.18 -26.59
C ASP A 370 -19.94 -33.10 -26.41
N ASN A 371 -20.21 -32.12 -25.53
CA ASN A 371 -19.22 -31.13 -25.14
C ASN A 371 -18.49 -31.61 -23.87
N TYR A 372 -17.19 -31.83 -24.00
CA TYR A 372 -16.33 -32.24 -22.90
C TYR A 372 -15.74 -31.02 -22.23
N HIS A 373 -15.70 -31.03 -20.90
CA HIS A 373 -15.20 -29.92 -20.11
C HIS A 373 -14.12 -30.40 -19.13
N VAL A 374 -12.93 -29.79 -19.20
CA VAL A 374 -11.84 -29.97 -18.25
C VAL A 374 -11.80 -28.80 -17.28
N LYS A 375 -12.18 -29.04 -16.02
CA LYS A 375 -12.18 -28.06 -14.92
C LYS A 375 -10.85 -28.09 -14.16
N ILE A 376 -10.19 -26.94 -14.11
CA ILE A 376 -8.93 -26.73 -13.39
C ILE A 376 -9.22 -26.00 -12.07
N ASN A 377 -8.84 -26.63 -10.96
CA ASN A 377 -9.25 -26.22 -9.61
C ASN A 377 -8.27 -25.25 -8.92
N ASN A 378 -6.99 -25.22 -9.30
CA ASN A 378 -5.98 -24.31 -8.76
C ASN A 378 -5.53 -23.33 -9.86
N VAL A 379 -6.43 -22.41 -10.22
CA VAL A 379 -6.22 -21.49 -11.34
C VAL A 379 -4.96 -20.62 -11.20
N PRO A 380 -4.59 -20.09 -10.02
CA PRO A 380 -3.34 -19.32 -9.89
C PRO A 380 -2.10 -20.14 -10.27
N GLU A 381 -2.01 -21.39 -9.80
CA GLU A 381 -0.90 -22.29 -10.15
C GLU A 381 -0.93 -22.63 -11.65
N PHE A 382 -2.12 -22.87 -12.21
CA PHE A 382 -2.27 -23.13 -13.65
C PHE A 382 -1.84 -21.94 -14.49
N PHE A 383 -2.28 -20.72 -14.17
CA PHE A 383 -1.89 -19.53 -14.93
C PHE A 383 -0.41 -19.19 -14.75
N ILE A 384 0.21 -19.51 -13.61
CA ILE A 384 1.65 -19.26 -13.43
C ILE A 384 2.48 -20.30 -14.20
N LYS A 385 2.08 -21.58 -14.21
CA LYS A 385 2.74 -22.62 -15.01
C LYS A 385 2.46 -22.48 -16.50
N CYS A 386 1.23 -22.15 -16.88
CA CYS A 386 0.72 -22.10 -18.25
C CYS A 386 0.17 -20.69 -18.54
N PRO A 387 1.03 -19.66 -18.61
CA PRO A 387 0.55 -18.28 -18.60
C PRO A 387 -0.13 -17.91 -19.93
N PRO A 388 -1.44 -17.58 -19.92
CA PRO A 388 -2.17 -17.15 -21.11
C PRO A 388 -1.50 -15.95 -21.75
N ARG A 389 -1.50 -15.89 -23.08
CA ARG A 389 -0.92 -14.79 -23.85
C ARG A 389 -1.94 -13.69 -24.09
N ILE A 390 -3.23 -14.00 -24.04
CA ILE A 390 -4.32 -13.02 -24.07
C ILE A 390 -4.47 -12.33 -22.71
N SER A 391 -4.29 -11.01 -22.68
CA SER A 391 -4.35 -10.18 -21.47
C SER A 391 -5.72 -10.26 -20.78
N ARG A 392 -6.84 -10.16 -21.50
CA ARG A 392 -8.18 -10.32 -20.89
C ARG A 392 -8.39 -11.69 -20.24
N LYS A 393 -7.72 -12.75 -20.72
CA LYS A 393 -7.80 -14.09 -20.12
C LYS A 393 -6.90 -14.19 -18.89
N ARG A 394 -5.71 -13.60 -18.94
CA ARG A 394 -4.78 -13.45 -17.81
C ARG A 394 -5.40 -12.63 -16.67
N ASP A 395 -6.11 -11.56 -17.01
CA ASP A 395 -6.79 -10.66 -16.05
C ASP A 395 -7.93 -11.33 -15.30
N ASN A 396 -8.38 -12.51 -15.72
CA ASN A 396 -9.26 -13.33 -14.89
C ASN A 396 -8.60 -13.72 -13.56
N LEU A 397 -7.26 -13.69 -13.46
CA LEU A 397 -6.54 -13.85 -12.20
C LEU A 397 -6.90 -12.75 -11.19
N LEU A 398 -7.19 -11.53 -11.66
CA LEU A 398 -7.59 -10.39 -10.82
C LEU A 398 -8.97 -10.57 -10.17
N ARG A 399 -9.78 -11.49 -10.72
CA ARG A 399 -11.08 -11.88 -10.14
C ARG A 399 -10.93 -12.91 -9.02
N MET A 400 -9.69 -13.34 -8.72
CA MET A 400 -9.40 -14.36 -7.74
C MET A 400 -8.97 -13.77 -6.41
N THR A 401 -9.21 -14.54 -5.36
CA THR A 401 -8.77 -14.24 -4.00
C THR A 401 -7.60 -15.13 -3.61
N LEU A 402 -6.84 -14.77 -2.58
CA LEU A 402 -5.83 -15.65 -1.96
C LEU A 402 -6.36 -17.04 -1.59
N LYS A 403 -7.65 -17.17 -1.24
CA LYS A 403 -8.29 -18.48 -0.98
C LYS A 403 -8.27 -19.42 -2.19
N SER A 404 -8.12 -18.87 -3.39
CA SER A 404 -8.04 -19.64 -4.63
C SER A 404 -6.66 -20.25 -4.86
N VAL A 405 -5.62 -19.72 -4.20
CA VAL A 405 -4.28 -20.31 -4.18
C VAL A 405 -4.34 -21.49 -3.23
N LYS A 406 -4.36 -22.72 -3.76
CA LYS A 406 -4.41 -23.95 -2.94
C LYS A 406 -3.05 -24.51 -2.58
N SER A 407 -2.00 -24.11 -3.32
CA SER A 407 -0.64 -24.56 -3.06
C SER A 407 -0.06 -23.92 -1.79
N ARG A 408 0.63 -24.74 -1.00
CA ARG A 408 1.21 -24.36 0.28
C ARG A 408 2.63 -24.90 0.35
N SER A 409 3.60 -24.04 0.63
CA SER A 409 5.00 -24.45 0.82
C SER A 409 5.35 -24.45 2.31
N GLY A 410 5.82 -25.58 2.84
CA GLY A 410 6.25 -25.66 4.24
C GLY A 410 7.67 -25.11 4.40
N VAL A 411 7.94 -24.33 5.45
CA VAL A 411 9.31 -23.90 5.80
C VAL A 411 9.95 -24.98 6.66
N LEU A 412 10.96 -25.65 6.10
CA LEU A 412 11.64 -26.80 6.68
C LEU A 412 12.75 -26.37 7.63
N GLU A 413 13.53 -25.36 7.22
CA GLU A 413 14.75 -24.96 7.90
C GLU A 413 14.98 -23.45 7.75
N ILE A 414 15.61 -22.85 8.76
CA ILE A 414 16.05 -21.46 8.77
C ILE A 414 17.51 -21.49 9.23
N THR A 415 18.42 -21.00 8.40
CA THR A 415 19.87 -21.01 8.66
C THR A 415 20.44 -19.62 8.45
N PRO A 416 21.23 -19.05 9.38
CA PRO A 416 21.99 -17.83 9.14
C PRO A 416 22.94 -17.98 7.96
N VAL A 417 23.24 -16.88 7.28
CA VAL A 417 24.18 -16.83 6.15
C VAL A 417 25.24 -15.77 6.44
N GLU A 418 26.45 -16.23 6.80
CA GLU A 418 27.57 -15.36 7.21
C GLU A 418 28.32 -14.77 6.00
N VAL A 419 27.58 -14.13 5.08
CA VAL A 419 28.17 -13.50 3.89
C VAL A 419 27.60 -12.10 3.73
N LYS A 420 28.48 -11.09 3.87
CA LYS A 420 28.13 -9.70 3.56
C LYS A 420 27.79 -9.58 2.08
N THR A 421 26.55 -9.21 1.77
CA THR A 421 26.08 -9.08 0.39
C THR A 421 25.13 -7.89 0.23
N LYS A 422 24.90 -7.50 -1.02
CA LYS A 422 23.95 -6.46 -1.37
C LYS A 422 22.54 -7.06 -1.39
N VAL A 423 21.65 -6.48 -0.60
CA VAL A 423 20.24 -6.85 -0.52
C VAL A 423 19.38 -5.71 -1.05
N TYR A 424 18.18 -6.06 -1.52
CA TYR A 424 17.28 -5.21 -2.28
C TYR A 424 15.88 -5.25 -1.67
N ASN A 425 15.12 -4.18 -1.83
CA ASN A 425 13.67 -4.18 -1.59
C ASN A 425 12.99 -3.38 -2.71
N ILE A 426 11.71 -3.65 -2.92
CA ILE A 426 10.86 -2.87 -3.82
C ILE A 426 9.58 -2.49 -3.08
N GLU A 427 8.98 -1.39 -3.49
CA GLU A 427 7.69 -0.97 -2.97
C GLU A 427 6.70 -0.85 -4.11
N THR A 428 5.43 -1.11 -3.80
CA THR A 428 4.38 -1.16 -4.79
C THR A 428 3.14 -0.40 -4.35
N THR A 429 2.31 0.04 -5.28
CA THR A 429 1.05 0.76 -5.00
C THR A 429 0.07 -0.02 -4.09
N ALA A 430 0.18 -1.35 -4.02
CA ALA A 430 -0.62 -2.22 -3.16
C ALA A 430 0.05 -2.52 -1.80
N ASN A 431 1.25 -1.98 -1.55
CA ASN A 431 2.06 -2.19 -0.34
C ASN A 431 2.38 -3.68 -0.06
N ASN A 432 2.34 -4.50 -1.11
CA ASN A 432 2.72 -5.89 -1.09
C ASN A 432 3.02 -6.37 -2.52
N TYR A 433 3.83 -7.41 -2.62
CA TYR A 433 4.17 -8.06 -3.88
C TYR A 433 4.50 -9.52 -3.64
N ILE A 434 4.64 -10.30 -4.70
CA ILE A 434 5.00 -11.72 -4.65
C ILE A 434 6.50 -11.87 -4.98
N ALA A 435 7.28 -12.35 -4.02
CA ALA A 435 8.71 -12.61 -4.10
C ALA A 435 8.98 -14.11 -3.86
N ASN A 436 9.69 -14.76 -4.78
CA ASN A 436 9.88 -16.21 -4.84
C ASN A 436 8.57 -16.98 -4.58
N GLY A 437 7.48 -16.55 -5.22
CA GLY A 437 6.17 -17.20 -5.05
C GLY A 437 5.48 -16.95 -3.70
N PHE A 438 5.96 -16.02 -2.86
CA PHE A 438 5.35 -15.68 -1.56
C PHE A 438 5.05 -14.20 -1.41
N LEU A 439 3.97 -13.84 -0.70
CA LEU A 439 3.52 -12.47 -0.50
C LEU A 439 4.27 -11.75 0.66
N VAL A 440 4.55 -10.43 0.55
CA VAL A 440 5.34 -9.56 1.51
C VAL A 440 4.70 -8.15 1.77
N HIS A 441 5.07 -7.28 2.77
CA HIS A 441 4.30 -6.05 3.22
C HIS A 441 5.17 -4.74 3.52
N ASN A 442 4.67 -3.62 4.15
CA ASN A 442 5.37 -2.51 4.94
C ASN A 442 4.45 -1.56 5.84
N CYS A 443 4.96 -0.76 6.86
CA CYS A 443 4.45 0.49 7.65
C CYS A 443 3.75 0.60 9.10
N ASP A 444 4.23 1.41 10.09
CA ASP A 444 3.53 1.74 11.40
C ASP A 444 3.71 3.19 11.97
N HIS A 445 3.32 3.51 13.24
CA HIS A 445 3.42 4.84 13.92
C HIS A 445 4.48 4.96 15.04
N GLN A 446 5.42 4.01 15.14
CA GLN A 446 6.29 3.94 16.32
C GLN A 446 7.17 5.19 16.52
N ASP A 447 7.56 5.87 15.44
CA ASP A 447 8.50 6.99 15.44
C ASP A 447 7.99 8.25 16.16
N VAL A 448 6.87 8.81 15.71
CA VAL A 448 6.28 10.00 16.36
C VAL A 448 5.96 9.75 17.83
N MET A 449 5.59 8.51 18.19
CA MET A 449 5.24 8.18 19.57
C MET A 449 6.43 8.19 20.53
N VAL A 450 7.67 8.13 20.03
CA VAL A 450 8.90 8.27 20.84
C VAL A 450 9.12 9.72 21.26
N ILE A 451 8.77 10.69 20.41
CA ILE A 451 9.01 12.12 20.67
C ILE A 451 7.75 12.87 21.14
N ARG A 452 6.69 12.15 21.54
CA ARG A 452 5.39 12.75 21.89
C ARG A 452 5.43 13.78 23.03
N ASP A 453 6.47 13.74 23.86
CA ASP A 453 6.64 14.60 25.02
C ASP A 453 7.63 15.76 24.76
N SER A 454 7.98 15.99 23.49
CA SER A 454 8.92 17.04 23.06
C SER A 454 8.40 18.47 23.20
N GLY A 455 7.10 18.66 23.51
CA GLY A 455 6.46 19.97 23.57
C GLY A 455 5.90 20.47 22.23
N TRP A 456 5.79 19.60 21.23
CA TRP A 456 5.22 19.93 19.92
C TRP A 456 3.71 19.72 19.86
N ILE A 457 3.06 20.45 18.96
CA ILE A 457 1.69 20.14 18.53
C ILE A 457 1.77 19.01 17.51
N LEU A 458 1.11 17.89 17.77
CA LEU A 458 1.12 16.70 16.92
C LEU A 458 -0.26 16.49 16.28
N LEU A 459 -0.34 16.75 14.98
CA LEU A 459 -1.53 16.54 14.15
C LEU A 459 -1.41 15.21 13.40
N PHE A 460 -2.49 14.46 13.22
CA PHE A 460 -2.53 13.19 12.48
C PHE A 460 -3.56 13.26 11.35
N ALA A 461 -3.14 13.00 10.12
CA ALA A 461 -3.99 12.98 8.95
C ALA A 461 -4.59 11.60 8.68
N GLU A 462 -5.87 11.53 8.31
CA GLU A 462 -6.56 10.30 7.86
C GLU A 462 -6.30 10.01 6.37
N ASN A 463 -6.23 11.05 5.54
CA ASN A 463 -6.15 10.95 4.08
C ASN A 463 -5.42 12.16 3.46
N HIS A 464 -5.31 12.18 2.13
CA HIS A 464 -4.60 13.26 1.42
C HIS A 464 -5.20 14.64 1.67
N GLN A 465 -6.53 14.76 1.61
CA GLN A 465 -7.19 16.04 1.76
C GLN A 465 -6.97 16.63 3.15
N GLU A 466 -7.01 15.79 4.19
CA GLU A 466 -6.72 16.25 5.54
C GLU A 466 -5.26 16.59 5.74
N ALA A 467 -4.33 15.83 5.13
CA ALA A 467 -2.91 16.19 5.16
C ALA A 467 -2.72 17.61 4.59
N ILE A 468 -3.30 17.92 3.42
CA ILE A 468 -3.26 19.27 2.81
C ILE A 468 -3.80 20.32 3.79
N SER A 469 -5.02 20.11 4.32
CA SER A 469 -5.68 21.05 5.23
C SER A 469 -4.85 21.29 6.50
N GLN A 470 -4.28 20.22 7.10
CA GLN A 470 -3.47 20.32 8.30
C GLN A 470 -2.17 21.07 8.06
N HIS A 471 -1.49 20.90 6.93
CA HIS A 471 -0.28 21.68 6.63
C HIS A 471 -0.58 23.18 6.50
N ILE A 472 -1.72 23.55 5.92
CA ILE A 472 -2.13 24.97 5.82
C ILE A 472 -2.43 25.55 7.21
N MET A 473 -3.21 24.84 8.03
CA MET A 473 -3.53 25.28 9.39
C MET A 473 -2.29 25.31 10.30
N ALA A 474 -1.34 24.39 10.11
CA ALA A 474 -0.16 24.26 10.96
C ALA A 474 0.65 25.55 11.06
N TYR A 475 0.79 26.32 9.97
CA TYR A 475 1.49 27.62 10.02
C TYR A 475 0.76 28.65 10.87
N LYS A 476 -0.57 28.77 10.73
CA LYS A 476 -1.36 29.68 11.57
C LYS A 476 -1.29 29.31 13.04
N ILE A 477 -1.42 28.01 13.33
CA ILE A 477 -1.36 27.48 14.69
C ILE A 477 0.04 27.75 15.27
N ALA A 478 1.10 27.41 14.54
CA ALA A 478 2.48 27.60 15.00
C ALA A 478 2.78 29.08 15.27
N GLU A 479 2.44 29.97 14.34
CA GLU A 479 2.68 31.41 14.46
C GLU A 479 1.94 32.05 15.64
N ALA A 480 0.67 31.65 15.85
CA ALA A 480 -0.15 32.20 16.92
C ALA A 480 0.25 31.69 18.31
N THR A 481 0.69 30.43 18.39
CA THR A 481 1.04 29.78 19.67
C THR A 481 2.52 29.90 20.01
N LYS A 482 3.38 30.19 19.02
CA LYS A 482 4.85 30.08 19.10
C LYS A 482 5.30 28.67 19.48
N ILE A 483 4.51 27.66 19.11
CA ILE A 483 4.82 26.24 19.35
C ILE A 483 4.98 25.56 17.99
N PRO A 484 6.04 24.75 17.80
CA PRO A 484 6.22 24.03 16.56
C PRO A 484 5.15 22.95 16.35
N VAL A 485 4.76 22.74 15.09
CA VAL A 485 3.68 21.83 14.68
C VAL A 485 4.24 20.73 13.79
N MET A 486 3.96 19.48 14.14
CA MET A 486 4.27 18.31 13.33
C MET A 486 2.98 17.73 12.73
N VAL A 487 2.94 17.65 11.40
CA VAL A 487 1.86 16.97 10.67
C VAL A 487 2.30 15.53 10.38
N ASN A 488 1.64 14.59 11.04
CA ASN A 488 1.90 13.16 10.96
C ASN A 488 1.03 12.55 9.87
N VAL A 489 1.69 11.88 8.93
CA VAL A 489 1.06 11.17 7.83
C VAL A 489 1.53 9.72 7.86
N ASP A 490 0.60 8.77 7.76
CA ASP A 490 0.95 7.35 7.68
C ASP A 490 1.84 7.13 6.45
N GLY A 491 3.11 6.80 6.71
CA GLY A 491 4.07 6.49 5.66
C GLY A 491 3.52 5.43 4.73
N TYR A 492 3.74 5.64 3.43
CA TYR A 492 3.29 4.85 2.29
C TYR A 492 1.76 4.84 2.08
N ILE A 493 0.95 4.71 3.13
CA ILE A 493 -0.52 4.69 3.02
C ILE A 493 -1.04 6.05 2.58
N ILE A 494 -0.53 7.14 3.15
CA ILE A 494 -0.88 8.50 2.72
C ILE A 494 0.16 9.00 1.73
N THR A 495 1.46 8.85 2.04
CA THR A 495 2.51 9.46 1.23
C THR A 495 2.62 8.89 -0.19
N HIS A 496 2.28 7.62 -0.45
CA HIS A 496 2.55 6.94 -1.73
C HIS A 496 1.29 6.36 -2.41
N SER A 497 0.11 6.58 -1.83
CA SER A 497 -1.16 6.27 -2.49
C SER A 497 -1.57 7.43 -3.39
N TYR A 498 -2.47 7.15 -4.34
CA TYR A 498 -3.13 8.16 -5.16
C TYR A 498 -4.58 8.30 -4.73
N GLU A 499 -5.02 9.51 -4.40
CA GLU A 499 -6.39 9.82 -4.06
C GLU A 499 -6.82 11.13 -4.73
N PRO A 500 -8.13 11.33 -5.01
CA PRO A 500 -8.62 12.62 -5.43
C PRO A 500 -8.47 13.63 -4.27
N ALA A 501 -7.70 14.68 -4.49
CA ALA A 501 -7.49 15.75 -3.53
C ALA A 501 -7.60 17.12 -4.22
N TRP A 502 -8.06 18.11 -3.48
CA TRP A 502 -8.07 19.50 -3.92
C TRP A 502 -6.99 20.28 -3.18
N ILE A 503 -6.13 20.94 -3.94
CA ILE A 503 -5.05 21.79 -3.45
C ILE A 503 -5.44 23.25 -3.70
N PRO A 504 -5.60 24.07 -2.66
CA PRO A 504 -5.83 25.50 -2.85
C PRO A 504 -4.64 26.17 -3.54
N ASP A 505 -4.92 27.14 -4.41
CA ASP A 505 -3.87 27.91 -5.08
C ASP A 505 -3.09 28.80 -4.09
N LYS A 506 -1.90 29.22 -4.52
CA LYS A 506 -1.01 30.09 -3.74
C LYS A 506 -1.71 31.36 -3.24
N ALA A 507 -2.50 32.04 -4.08
CA ALA A 507 -3.17 33.27 -3.70
C ALA A 507 -4.20 33.06 -2.57
N THR A 508 -4.94 31.95 -2.64
CA THR A 508 -5.93 31.57 -1.64
C THR A 508 -5.26 31.18 -0.32
N ILE A 509 -4.17 30.40 -0.36
CA ILE A 509 -3.39 30.06 0.83
C ILE A 509 -2.77 31.33 1.44
N GLN A 510 -2.17 32.20 0.65
CA GLN A 510 -1.59 33.45 1.13
C GLN A 510 -2.63 34.39 1.74
N LYS A 511 -3.84 34.44 1.19
CA LYS A 511 -4.95 35.20 1.77
C LYS A 511 -5.33 34.66 3.15
N TYR A 512 -5.31 33.35 3.35
CA TYR A 512 -5.56 32.72 4.64
C TYR A 512 -4.42 33.01 5.63
N LEU A 513 -3.18 32.70 5.23
CA LEU A 513 -1.98 32.81 6.08
C LEU A 513 -1.60 34.25 6.42
N GLY A 514 -1.83 35.20 5.50
CA GLY A 514 -1.29 36.56 5.62
C GLY A 514 0.24 36.61 5.61
N LYS A 515 0.78 37.82 5.78
CA LYS A 515 2.22 38.04 5.93
C LYS A 515 2.64 37.71 7.37
N TYR A 516 3.63 36.84 7.51
CA TYR A 516 4.23 36.55 8.81
C TYR A 516 5.10 37.74 9.25
N GLN A 517 4.79 38.29 10.43
CA GLN A 517 5.52 39.39 11.05
C GLN A 517 5.65 39.08 12.54
N PRO A 518 6.72 38.37 12.97
CA PRO A 518 6.94 38.10 14.38
C PRO A 518 7.12 39.40 15.17
N ALA A 519 6.69 39.40 16.43
CA ALA A 519 6.85 40.55 17.31
C ALA A 519 8.35 40.86 17.50
N ILE A 520 8.68 42.15 17.56
CA ILE A 520 10.05 42.58 17.88
C ILE A 520 10.44 41.99 19.23
N GLY A 521 11.64 41.40 19.30
CA GLY A 521 12.13 40.73 20.51
C GLY A 521 11.81 39.23 20.60
N THR A 522 11.16 38.64 19.60
CA THR A 522 10.94 37.18 19.51
C THR A 522 11.75 36.50 18.42
N TYR A 523 12.69 37.22 17.79
CA TYR A 523 13.56 36.73 16.72
C TYR A 523 14.89 37.49 16.74
N LEU A 524 15.95 36.86 16.23
CA LEU A 524 17.30 37.41 16.15
C LEU A 524 17.34 38.56 15.15
N ASN A 525 17.72 39.75 15.62
CA ASN A 525 17.84 40.96 14.82
C ASN A 525 19.14 41.70 15.20
N PRO A 526 20.13 41.84 14.31
CA PRO A 526 21.38 42.54 14.62
C PRO A 526 21.19 44.00 15.04
N LYS A 527 20.10 44.66 14.63
CA LYS A 527 19.78 46.05 15.01
C LYS A 527 19.13 46.15 16.39
N LYS A 528 18.52 45.06 16.88
CA LYS A 528 17.87 44.95 18.20
C LYS A 528 18.18 43.56 18.76
N PRO A 529 19.44 43.33 19.20
CA PRO A 529 19.92 42.01 19.54
C PRO A 529 19.15 41.47 20.75
N ILE A 530 18.87 40.17 20.72
CA ILE A 530 18.30 39.41 21.83
C ILE A 530 19.07 38.11 21.97
N THR A 531 18.98 37.49 23.14
CA THR A 531 19.46 36.12 23.36
C THR A 531 18.27 35.17 23.37
N ILE A 532 18.33 34.11 22.57
CA ILE A 532 17.33 33.03 22.54
C ILE A 532 18.03 31.77 23.07
N GLY A 533 17.42 31.09 24.05
CA GLY A 533 18.00 29.87 24.61
C GLY A 533 19.16 30.10 25.58
N ALA A 534 19.09 31.17 26.38
CA ALA A 534 20.07 31.42 27.44
C ALA A 534 20.11 30.26 28.46
N PHE A 535 21.26 30.14 29.14
CA PHE A 535 21.39 29.22 30.27
C PHE A 535 20.38 29.61 31.37
N ALA A 536 19.56 28.65 31.79
CA ALA A 536 18.59 28.81 32.86
C ALA A 536 19.00 27.95 34.07
N PRO A 537 19.36 28.56 35.22
CA PRO A 537 19.60 27.81 36.45
C PRO A 537 18.28 27.21 36.98
N PRO A 538 18.34 26.28 37.97
CA PRO A 538 17.15 25.68 38.57
C PRO A 538 16.07 26.67 39.00
N ASP A 539 16.46 27.86 39.48
CA ASP A 539 15.57 28.94 39.94
C ASP A 539 14.67 29.56 38.84
N HIS A 540 14.91 29.21 37.57
CA HIS A 540 14.14 29.71 36.43
C HIS A 540 13.70 28.61 35.46
N TYR A 541 14.43 27.49 35.40
CA TYR A 541 14.14 26.43 34.45
C TYR A 541 12.73 25.83 34.66
N MET A 542 12.31 25.68 35.92
CA MET A 542 11.00 25.12 36.25
C MET A 542 9.87 25.98 35.68
N GLU A 543 9.93 27.29 35.89
CA GLU A 543 8.94 28.28 35.43
C GLU A 543 8.89 28.31 33.90
N ILE A 544 10.03 28.32 33.22
CA ILE A 544 10.10 28.29 31.75
C ILE A 544 9.43 27.03 31.18
N ARG A 545 9.61 25.88 31.84
CA ARG A 545 8.96 24.62 31.45
C ARG A 545 7.46 24.62 31.77
N GLN A 546 7.05 25.23 32.88
CA GLN A 546 5.65 25.41 33.22
C GLN A 546 4.94 26.29 32.19
N GLU A 547 5.54 27.41 31.79
CA GLU A 547 5.00 28.27 30.72
C GLU A 547 4.83 27.49 29.41
N LEU A 548 5.80 26.64 29.03
CA LEU A 548 5.66 25.82 27.81
C LEU A 548 4.49 24.85 27.91
N HIS A 549 4.32 24.25 29.09
CA HIS A 549 3.22 23.36 29.34
C HIS A 549 1.86 24.08 29.22
N GLU A 550 1.73 25.24 29.86
CA GLU A 550 0.52 26.06 29.86
C GLU A 550 0.18 26.56 28.45
N ASP A 551 1.18 27.06 27.70
CA ASP A 551 1.03 27.48 26.31
C ASP A 551 0.57 26.31 25.42
N LEU A 552 1.17 25.13 25.59
CA LEU A 552 0.79 23.94 24.83
C LEU A 552 -0.64 23.51 25.16
N VAL A 553 -1.05 23.54 26.42
CA VAL A 553 -2.44 23.25 26.82
C VAL A 553 -3.39 24.29 26.22
N ALA A 554 -3.06 25.58 26.31
CA ALA A 554 -3.86 26.68 25.79
C ALA A 554 -4.00 26.65 24.26
N SER A 555 -3.02 26.09 23.55
CA SER A 555 -3.03 25.96 22.09
C SER A 555 -4.24 25.21 21.54
N GLN A 556 -4.91 24.37 22.34
CA GLN A 556 -6.16 23.70 21.95
C GLN A 556 -7.24 24.69 21.47
N LYS A 557 -7.35 25.86 22.11
CA LYS A 557 -8.31 26.91 21.71
C LYS A 557 -7.97 27.48 20.35
N VAL A 558 -6.68 27.69 20.08
CA VAL A 558 -6.18 28.20 18.79
C VAL A 558 -6.40 27.17 17.68
N ILE A 559 -6.07 25.90 17.93
CA ILE A 559 -6.31 24.80 16.98
C ILE A 559 -7.80 24.71 16.63
N ASN A 560 -8.67 24.82 17.62
CA ASN A 560 -10.12 24.81 17.42
C ASN A 560 -10.61 26.00 16.57
N ALA A 561 -10.17 27.21 16.91
CA ALA A 561 -10.53 28.42 16.16
C ALA A 561 -10.03 28.35 14.71
N GLU A 562 -8.78 27.95 14.50
CA GLU A 562 -8.19 27.84 13.17
C GLU A 562 -8.83 26.74 12.33
N TYR A 563 -9.27 25.64 12.94
CA TYR A 563 -10.08 24.66 12.23
C TYR A 563 -11.36 25.27 11.66
N PHE A 564 -12.12 26.01 12.46
CA PHE A 564 -13.35 26.65 11.98
C PHE A 564 -13.08 27.78 10.97
N ASN A 565 -12.00 28.54 11.15
CA ASN A 565 -11.57 29.56 10.19
C ASN A 565 -11.23 28.94 8.83
N TYR A 566 -10.48 27.83 8.84
CA TYR A 566 -10.17 27.06 7.65
C TYR A 566 -11.45 26.52 6.99
N GLN A 567 -12.33 25.89 7.76
CA GLN A 567 -13.62 25.39 7.26
C GLN A 567 -14.42 26.52 6.59
N LYS A 568 -14.56 27.68 7.24
CA LYS A 568 -15.29 28.85 6.71
C LYS A 568 -14.69 29.37 5.39
N MET A 569 -13.37 29.32 5.25
CA MET A 569 -12.68 29.86 4.07
C MET A 569 -12.60 28.88 2.90
N PHE A 570 -12.37 27.59 3.21
CA PHE A 570 -12.03 26.58 2.21
C PHE A 570 -13.14 25.55 1.99
N GLU A 571 -14.08 25.33 2.91
CA GLU A 571 -15.15 24.32 2.81
C GLU A 571 -16.55 24.95 2.77
N THR A 572 -17.36 24.56 1.79
CA THR A 572 -18.70 25.14 1.55
C THR A 572 -19.83 24.35 2.20
N GLU A 573 -19.58 23.12 2.68
CA GLU A 573 -20.57 22.29 3.36
C GLU A 573 -20.04 21.76 4.69
N THR A 574 -20.22 22.52 5.76
CA THR A 574 -20.10 21.97 7.12
C THR A 574 -21.45 21.37 7.54
N LYS A 575 -21.42 20.13 8.06
CA LYS A 575 -22.47 19.44 8.85
C LYS A 575 -23.52 18.61 8.10
N LYS A 576 -23.11 17.47 7.52
CA LYS A 576 -24.01 16.30 7.49
C LYS A 576 -23.38 15.17 8.33
N ASN A 577 -23.96 14.93 9.50
CA ASN A 577 -23.77 13.73 10.36
C ASN A 577 -22.57 13.67 11.35
N LYS A 578 -21.95 14.78 11.75
CA LYS A 578 -20.92 14.78 12.82
C LYS A 578 -21.43 15.47 14.08
N LEU A 579 -21.38 14.76 15.22
CA LEU A 579 -21.82 15.30 16.51
C LEU A 579 -20.71 16.11 17.19
N GLU A 580 -19.44 15.77 16.94
CA GLU A 580 -18.28 16.56 17.36
C GLU A 580 -17.28 16.62 16.20
N ASP A 581 -16.84 17.81 15.80
CA ASP A 581 -15.78 18.01 14.80
C ASP A 581 -15.16 19.39 15.00
N ASN A 582 -13.96 19.44 15.57
CA ASN A 582 -13.47 20.65 16.22
C ASN A 582 -11.95 20.85 16.10
N GLY A 583 -11.32 20.24 15.10
CA GLY A 583 -9.87 20.30 14.86
C GLY A 583 -9.04 19.40 15.80
N LEU A 584 -9.47 19.22 17.04
CA LEU A 584 -8.83 18.33 18.02
C LEU A 584 -9.23 16.87 17.83
N LEU A 585 -10.52 16.64 17.58
CA LEU A 585 -11.09 15.32 17.35
C LEU A 585 -12.29 15.39 16.41
N GLU A 586 -12.72 14.23 15.93
CA GLU A 586 -13.98 14.04 15.23
C GLU A 586 -14.71 12.83 15.82
N TYR A 587 -15.99 12.98 16.12
CA TYR A 587 -16.88 11.88 16.48
C TYR A 587 -17.99 11.70 15.44
N SER A 588 -18.06 10.49 14.89
CA SER A 588 -19.13 10.04 13.99
C SER A 588 -19.82 8.80 14.55
N GLY A 589 -21.12 8.86 14.78
CA GLY A 589 -21.90 7.76 15.35
C GLY A 589 -23.16 8.25 16.08
N PRO A 590 -23.91 7.35 16.73
CA PRO A 590 -25.11 7.72 17.47
C PRO A 590 -24.77 8.50 18.75
N GLN A 591 -25.75 9.22 19.31
CA GLN A 591 -25.56 9.93 20.59
C GLN A 591 -25.36 8.98 21.78
N LYS A 592 -25.95 7.78 21.73
CA LYS A 592 -25.80 6.70 22.72
C LYS A 592 -25.25 5.43 22.04
N PRO A 593 -23.93 5.33 21.80
CA PRO A 593 -23.33 4.19 21.13
C PRO A 593 -23.23 2.96 22.04
N GLN A 594 -23.36 1.77 21.46
CA GLN A 594 -23.13 0.51 22.15
C GLN A 594 -21.64 0.30 22.48
N ALA A 595 -20.75 0.79 21.62
CA ALA A 595 -19.31 0.87 21.83
C ALA A 595 -18.71 2.01 20.99
N ILE A 596 -17.54 2.51 21.38
CA ILE A 596 -16.78 3.51 20.62
C ILE A 596 -15.40 2.95 20.26
N LEU A 597 -15.04 3.05 18.98
CA LEU A 597 -13.70 2.78 18.48
C LEU A 597 -12.91 4.09 18.45
N VAL A 598 -11.77 4.14 19.14
CA VAL A 598 -10.89 5.31 19.21
C VAL A 598 -9.61 5.01 18.42
N THR A 599 -9.20 5.92 17.55
CA THR A 599 -8.00 5.73 16.70
C THR A 599 -7.49 7.06 16.14
N MET A 600 -6.32 7.02 15.50
CA MET A 600 -5.74 8.11 14.69
C MET A 600 -5.20 7.59 13.35
N GLY A 601 -4.97 8.48 12.39
CA GLY A 601 -4.34 8.15 11.11
C GLY A 601 -5.22 7.36 10.13
N SER A 602 -4.58 6.79 9.11
CA SER A 602 -5.26 6.23 7.91
C SER A 602 -6.15 5.00 8.15
N VAL A 603 -6.00 4.32 9.29
CA VAL A 603 -6.82 3.12 9.63
C VAL A 603 -8.31 3.46 9.73
N LEU A 604 -8.65 4.72 9.98
CA LEU A 604 -10.01 5.24 9.97
C LEU A 604 -10.76 4.91 8.68
N GLY A 605 -10.12 5.01 7.51
CA GLY A 605 -10.75 4.65 6.24
C GLY A 605 -11.25 3.21 6.22
N THR A 606 -10.45 2.27 6.76
CA THR A 606 -10.85 0.86 6.90
C THR A 606 -11.97 0.68 7.93
N ILE A 607 -11.89 1.38 9.07
CA ILE A 607 -12.91 1.30 10.14
C ILE A 607 -14.26 1.81 9.63
N ARG A 608 -14.29 2.96 8.97
CA ARG A 608 -15.50 3.54 8.36
C ARG A 608 -16.11 2.60 7.33
N THR A 609 -15.28 2.00 6.48
CA THR A 609 -15.73 0.99 5.50
C THR A 609 -16.41 -0.19 6.18
N VAL A 610 -15.81 -0.73 7.25
CA VAL A 610 -16.38 -1.88 7.99
C VAL A 610 -17.68 -1.50 8.69
N ILE A 611 -17.76 -0.33 9.32
CA ILE A 611 -18.98 0.12 9.99
C ILE A 611 -20.12 0.30 8.98
N LYS A 612 -19.86 0.91 7.82
CA LYS A 612 -20.83 1.10 6.74
C LYS A 612 -21.29 -0.23 6.14
N GLU A 613 -20.37 -1.09 5.70
CA GLU A 613 -20.69 -2.37 5.05
C GLU A 613 -21.44 -3.36 5.94
N ASN A 614 -21.40 -3.18 7.26
CA ASN A 614 -22.08 -4.06 8.22
C ASN A 614 -23.27 -3.35 8.90
N ASN A 615 -23.70 -2.19 8.40
CA ASN A 615 -24.83 -1.40 8.90
C ASN A 615 -24.73 -1.10 10.41
N LEU A 616 -23.51 -0.79 10.89
CA LEU A 616 -23.22 -0.54 12.30
C LEU A 616 -23.23 0.95 12.67
N GLU A 617 -23.49 1.85 11.72
CA GLU A 617 -23.45 3.31 11.91
C GLU A 617 -24.38 3.82 13.03
N LYS A 618 -25.47 3.09 13.31
CA LYS A 618 -26.41 3.40 14.41
C LYS A 618 -26.04 2.75 15.75
N LYS A 619 -25.02 1.89 15.78
CA LYS A 619 -24.63 1.10 16.97
C LYS A 619 -23.24 1.46 17.49
N ILE A 620 -22.29 1.71 16.61
CA ILE A 620 -20.88 1.91 16.93
C ILE A 620 -20.48 3.35 16.63
N GLY A 621 -19.85 4.00 17.60
CA GLY A 621 -19.22 5.30 17.41
C GLY A 621 -17.78 5.18 16.96
N ILE A 622 -17.31 6.12 16.14
CA ILE A 622 -15.89 6.30 15.79
C ILE A 622 -15.45 7.62 16.39
N LEU A 623 -14.42 7.57 17.24
CA LEU A 623 -13.72 8.74 17.74
C LEU A 623 -12.33 8.81 17.10
N LYS A 624 -12.18 9.75 16.17
CA LYS A 624 -10.91 10.09 15.54
C LYS A 624 -10.19 11.14 16.38
N ILE A 625 -8.95 10.87 16.74
CA ILE A 625 -8.04 11.88 17.31
C ILE A 625 -7.30 12.55 16.15
N ARG A 626 -7.47 13.87 16.01
CA ARG A 626 -6.76 14.69 15.01
C ARG A 626 -5.53 15.35 15.62
N THR A 627 -5.65 15.86 16.84
CA THR A 627 -4.56 16.42 17.63
C THR A 627 -4.26 15.49 18.79
N TYR A 628 -3.07 14.88 18.80
CA TYR A 628 -2.64 14.01 19.90
C TYR A 628 -1.91 14.77 21.01
N ARG A 629 -1.18 15.83 20.63
CA ARG A 629 -0.55 16.78 21.54
C ARG A 629 -0.87 18.20 21.05
N PRO A 630 -1.33 19.12 21.92
CA PRO A 630 -1.82 18.85 23.28
C PRO A 630 -2.94 17.79 23.32
N PHE A 631 -2.94 16.94 24.34
CA PHE A 631 -3.91 15.85 24.44
C PHE A 631 -5.28 16.40 24.88
N PRO A 632 -6.35 16.24 24.08
CA PRO A 632 -7.62 16.95 24.29
C PRO A 632 -8.53 16.24 25.32
N LYS A 633 -8.07 16.22 26.58
CA LYS A 633 -8.66 15.48 27.71
C LYS A 633 -10.18 15.67 27.82
N GLU A 634 -10.64 16.91 27.87
CA GLU A 634 -12.04 17.26 28.09
C GLU A 634 -12.93 16.89 26.90
N ALA A 635 -12.45 17.15 25.68
CA ALA A 635 -13.17 16.83 24.45
C ALA A 635 -13.32 15.32 24.28
N ILE A 636 -12.25 14.55 24.56
CA ILE A 636 -12.30 13.08 24.54
C ILE A 636 -13.27 12.57 25.62
N ALA A 637 -13.17 13.07 26.85
CA ALA A 637 -14.03 12.66 27.96
C ALA A 637 -15.53 12.82 27.64
N LYS A 638 -15.92 13.93 27.01
CA LYS A 638 -17.31 14.19 26.57
C LYS A 638 -17.86 13.13 25.60
N VAL A 639 -16.98 12.45 24.86
CA VAL A 639 -17.36 11.41 23.89
C VAL A 639 -17.28 10.03 24.51
N ILE A 640 -16.16 9.67 25.15
CA ILE A 640 -15.94 8.30 25.65
C ILE A 640 -16.87 7.93 26.81
N LEU A 641 -17.37 8.91 27.58
CA LEU A 641 -18.33 8.67 28.66
C LEU A 641 -19.76 8.33 28.17
N ARG A 642 -20.01 8.40 26.85
CA ARG A 642 -21.32 8.05 26.26
C ARG A 642 -21.60 6.53 26.25
N THR A 643 -20.59 5.71 26.53
CA THR A 643 -20.70 4.25 26.57
C THR A 643 -19.74 3.68 27.61
N THR A 644 -19.98 2.44 28.05
CA THR A 644 -19.05 1.72 28.93
C THR A 644 -18.03 0.88 28.16
N LYS A 645 -18.11 0.81 26.82
CA LYS A 645 -17.28 -0.08 25.99
C LYS A 645 -16.43 0.73 25.00
N ILE A 646 -15.14 0.83 25.27
CA ILE A 646 -14.18 1.57 24.45
C ILE A 646 -13.12 0.60 23.92
N ALA A 647 -12.83 0.71 22.62
CA ALA A 647 -11.72 0.03 21.98
C ALA A 647 -10.78 1.04 21.35
N VAL A 648 -9.53 1.08 21.82
CA VAL A 648 -8.48 1.93 21.28
C VAL A 648 -7.65 1.10 20.32
N ILE A 649 -7.61 1.52 19.05
CA ILE A 649 -6.91 0.83 17.96
C ILE A 649 -5.67 1.65 17.65
N GLU A 650 -4.48 1.08 17.88
CA GLU A 650 -3.22 1.81 17.79
C GLU A 650 -2.20 1.12 16.90
N LYS A 651 -1.44 1.94 16.16
CA LYS A 651 -0.30 1.49 15.35
C LYS A 651 1.04 1.79 16.01
N ALA A 652 1.07 1.86 17.34
CA ALA A 652 2.26 2.07 18.14
C ALA A 652 2.12 1.33 19.48
N LEU A 653 3.27 1.04 20.11
CA LEU A 653 3.34 0.36 21.39
C LEU A 653 4.38 1.06 22.28
N SER A 654 4.04 1.35 23.54
CA SER A 654 5.09 1.57 24.56
C SER A 654 5.55 0.21 25.04
N LEU A 655 6.78 -0.17 24.70
CA LEU A 655 7.34 -1.48 25.09
C LEU A 655 7.30 -1.65 26.62
N GLY A 656 6.86 -2.82 27.08
CA GLY A 656 6.63 -3.10 28.51
C GLY A 656 5.29 -2.56 29.06
N GLN A 657 4.52 -1.83 28.25
CA GLN A 657 3.22 -1.27 28.61
C GLN A 657 2.22 -1.47 27.45
N GLU A 658 1.13 -0.69 27.46
CA GLU A 658 0.14 -0.64 26.39
C GLU A 658 0.43 0.43 25.33
N GLY A 659 -0.49 0.60 24.38
CA GLY A 659 -0.40 1.67 23.40
C GLY A 659 -0.46 3.06 24.05
N PRO A 660 0.35 4.04 23.61
CA PRO A 660 0.39 5.39 24.20
C PRO A 660 -0.98 6.08 24.30
N LEU A 661 -1.81 5.99 23.25
CA LEU A 661 -3.14 6.59 23.26
C LEU A 661 -4.05 5.90 24.27
N THR A 662 -3.93 4.58 24.47
CA THR A 662 -4.69 3.89 25.51
C THR A 662 -4.28 4.38 26.89
N SER A 663 -2.98 4.46 27.19
CA SER A 663 -2.49 4.95 28.48
C SER A 663 -3.04 6.35 28.78
N ASP A 664 -2.98 7.24 27.79
CA ASP A 664 -3.50 8.60 27.90
C ASP A 664 -5.03 8.59 28.13
N ILE A 665 -5.80 7.76 27.42
CA ILE A 665 -7.25 7.63 27.62
C ILE A 665 -7.61 7.07 29.00
N LYS A 666 -6.89 6.04 29.47
CA LYS A 666 -7.15 5.47 30.80
C LYS A 666 -6.84 6.44 31.92
N SER A 667 -5.82 7.28 31.77
CA SER A 667 -5.51 8.36 32.72
C SER A 667 -6.68 9.35 32.88
N LEU A 668 -7.53 9.52 31.87
CA LEU A 668 -8.73 10.37 31.97
C LEU A 668 -9.84 9.78 32.85
N LEU A 669 -9.80 8.46 33.07
CA LEU A 669 -10.87 7.70 33.72
C LEU A 669 -10.55 7.39 35.19
N SER A 670 -9.28 7.45 35.61
CA SER A 670 -8.86 7.19 37.00
C SER A 670 -9.60 8.09 38.00
N ASP A 671 -9.79 9.36 37.63
CA ASP A 671 -10.33 10.37 38.54
C ASP A 671 -11.86 10.34 38.60
N LYS A 672 -12.52 9.56 37.72
CA LYS A 672 -13.97 9.64 37.50
C LYS A 672 -14.78 8.48 38.07
N LYS A 673 -14.18 7.56 38.83
CA LYS A 673 -14.80 6.29 39.30
C LYS A 673 -15.65 5.63 38.20
N SER A 674 -15.13 5.67 36.97
CA SER A 674 -15.90 5.36 35.77
C SER A 674 -16.03 3.85 35.56
N LYS A 675 -17.23 3.38 35.16
CA LYS A 675 -17.46 1.98 34.73
C LYS A 675 -17.00 1.73 33.28
N VAL A 676 -16.35 2.70 32.65
CA VAL A 676 -15.85 2.59 31.27
C VAL A 676 -14.72 1.56 31.21
N ASN A 677 -14.92 0.53 30.39
CA ASN A 677 -13.91 -0.46 30.07
C ASN A 677 -13.17 -0.03 28.79
N VAL A 678 -11.86 0.21 28.91
CA VAL A 678 -10.98 0.57 27.80
C VAL A 678 -10.11 -0.61 27.42
N GLN A 679 -10.29 -1.09 26.19
CA GLN A 679 -9.51 -2.18 25.62
C GLN A 679 -8.48 -1.64 24.62
N ASN A 680 -7.24 -2.06 24.78
CA ASN A 680 -6.16 -1.71 23.86
C ASN A 680 -5.97 -2.79 22.80
N TYR A 681 -5.97 -2.37 21.53
CA TYR A 681 -5.71 -3.22 20.38
C TYR A 681 -4.52 -2.69 19.59
N ILE A 682 -3.40 -3.40 19.69
CA ILE A 682 -2.19 -3.09 18.93
C ILE A 682 -2.31 -3.76 17.56
N VAL A 683 -2.28 -2.96 16.51
CA VAL A 683 -2.44 -3.36 15.10
C VAL A 683 -1.39 -2.66 14.24
N GLY A 684 -1.25 -3.03 12.97
CA GLY A 684 -0.46 -2.20 12.05
C GLY A 684 1.06 -2.20 12.27
N LEU A 685 1.59 -2.74 13.37
CA LEU A 685 3.02 -2.66 13.67
C LEU A 685 3.89 -3.27 12.57
N GLY A 686 4.94 -2.54 12.26
CA GLY A 686 5.81 -2.69 11.13
C GLY A 686 5.05 -3.00 9.85
N GLY A 687 3.96 -2.32 9.57
CA GLY A 687 3.20 -2.52 8.35
C GLY A 687 1.97 -3.32 8.48
N ARG A 688 1.91 -4.26 9.41
CA ARG A 688 0.99 -5.39 9.30
C ARG A 688 -0.42 -4.95 8.87
N ASP A 689 -0.87 -5.46 7.72
CA ASP A 689 -2.18 -5.12 7.14
C ASP A 689 -3.28 -5.15 8.20
N ILE A 690 -4.10 -4.10 8.24
CA ILE A 690 -5.24 -3.98 9.14
C ILE A 690 -6.48 -4.32 8.31
N SER A 691 -6.79 -5.61 8.24
CA SER A 691 -7.86 -6.11 7.37
C SER A 691 -9.25 -5.76 7.92
N ARG A 692 -10.28 -5.82 7.06
CA ARG A 692 -11.68 -5.71 7.50
C ARG A 692 -12.03 -6.76 8.57
N GLY A 693 -11.41 -7.95 8.47
CA GLY A 693 -11.57 -9.03 9.45
C GLY A 693 -11.03 -8.66 10.84
N VAL A 694 -9.88 -7.98 10.91
CA VAL A 694 -9.31 -7.45 12.17
C VAL A 694 -10.29 -6.48 12.82
N ILE A 695 -10.80 -5.51 12.07
CA ILE A 695 -11.75 -4.53 12.60
C ILE A 695 -13.04 -5.21 13.08
N LYS A 696 -13.60 -6.16 12.31
CA LYS A 696 -14.78 -6.95 12.75
C LYS A 696 -14.50 -7.74 14.03
N LYS A 697 -13.32 -8.34 14.16
CA LYS A 697 -12.89 -9.05 15.37
C LYS A 697 -12.82 -8.11 16.57
N ILE A 698 -12.21 -6.93 16.40
CA ILE A 698 -12.14 -5.89 17.43
C ILE A 698 -13.55 -5.48 17.87
N ILE A 699 -14.45 -5.16 16.93
CA ILE A 699 -15.84 -4.79 17.23
C ILE A 699 -16.53 -5.91 18.03
N ASN A 700 -16.43 -7.16 17.57
CA ASN A 700 -17.07 -8.29 18.25
C ASN A 700 -16.50 -8.52 19.66
N ASP A 701 -15.18 -8.42 19.84
CA ASP A 701 -14.51 -8.55 21.14
C ASP A 701 -14.93 -7.44 22.11
N THR A 702 -14.95 -6.20 21.62
CA THR A 702 -15.41 -5.02 22.36
C THR A 702 -16.86 -5.16 22.82
N MET A 703 -17.72 -5.72 21.97
CA MET A 703 -19.13 -5.93 22.29
C MET A 703 -19.36 -7.03 23.33
N LYS A 704 -18.50 -8.07 23.36
CA LYS A 704 -18.63 -9.25 24.24
C LYS A 704 -18.06 -9.05 25.64
N ALA A 705 -17.06 -8.20 25.81
CA ALA A 705 -16.24 -8.24 27.02
C ALA A 705 -16.95 -7.79 28.31
N VAL A 706 -16.78 -8.61 29.35
CA VAL A 706 -17.14 -8.38 30.77
C VAL A 706 -15.90 -8.46 31.69
N GLN A 707 -14.71 -8.84 31.20
CA GLN A 707 -13.48 -9.02 32.01
C GLN A 707 -12.28 -8.15 31.61
N LYS A 708 -11.34 -8.01 32.57
CA LYS A 708 -10.30 -6.97 32.72
C LYS A 708 -9.40 -6.70 31.49
N PRO A 709 -8.93 -5.46 31.31
CA PRO A 709 -8.16 -5.03 30.13
C PRO A 709 -6.69 -5.45 30.21
N GLN A 710 -6.25 -6.24 29.22
CA GLN A 710 -4.83 -6.38 28.85
C GLN A 710 -4.68 -5.97 27.37
N SER A 711 -3.52 -5.43 27.01
CA SER A 711 -3.19 -5.12 25.61
C SER A 711 -3.29 -6.36 24.74
N LYS A 712 -4.12 -6.29 23.71
CA LYS A 712 -4.30 -7.37 22.75
C LYS A 712 -3.56 -7.02 21.46
N PHE A 713 -2.53 -7.80 21.16
CA PHE A 713 -1.96 -7.83 19.81
C PHE A 713 -2.94 -8.57 18.90
N ILE A 714 -3.65 -7.83 18.04
CA ILE A 714 -4.51 -8.49 17.05
C ILE A 714 -3.63 -8.85 15.87
N ASN A 715 -3.12 -10.07 15.92
CA ASN A 715 -2.49 -10.71 14.79
C ASN A 715 -3.60 -11.17 13.84
N ASN A 716 -3.65 -10.58 12.64
CA ASN A 716 -4.27 -11.19 11.46
C ASN A 716 -3.78 -12.60 11.34
#